data_AF-A0A066Z4R3-F1
#
_entry.id   AF-A0A066Z4R3-F1
#
_cell.length_a   1.000
_cell.length_b   1.000
_cell.length_c   1.000
_cell.angle_alpha   90.00
_cell.angle_beta   90.00
_cell.angle_gamma   90.00
#
_symmetry.space_group_name_H-M   'P 1'
#
loop_
_entity.id
_entity.type
_entity.pdbx_description
1 polymer ?
#
loop_
_entity_poly.entity_id
_entity_poly.type
_entity_poly.pdbx_seq_one_letter_code
_entity_poly.pdbx_strand_id
1 'polypeptide(L)'
;MSEAIGSSALLRVAGLPIRYWLAGASPELFALARQLSASEDRYRTLGPDLADRIGRHVVPDPALSRSERAAALAVRRHLHNAKPVAAADHRRLAETLARLPDSPQRLRLSGDLEEAMRCAAEIAELDARLRDAAEAERRRLADLPRATARRSPVAAAVLENAEGGGALNRRARQRTERQWRLLTRATTVSTPRGWFGHTALLPVGPATAALTWPLELTGEFATGWMESIGERRRTLAAGPLPPPQSGIRLAVTPLHQREDGQLQYIVLDPEQPSLVSQLSLRRTDLLAAVHAALDTGALPLAELERAVREQAPDDELEVLRGFLAHLTTIGVLQPCLTPDQHLTPWGPAAQVVTRSRRARSGAGAGAGAAAGAGSERDGWLDVYRRTRTTLPRRDLDRLQQLAAQAMRILALISADADRPAPPPRDSTCRPLMDVLRRRLNTGEANRRAWRQPPDWAPPATEESGFGRLLGELNRRLDSGRGGRLDIDAELLDEVGAPPAAIDWPVDCLLRPANPSAGYLGVLDQLWPAGIVDSRFAQAFDALSDGAPQVRSYRRFLDRLEEETGLLLVELLIPPLSARADNAVRRPAYTRAFTGDPDLATYRPPGTGPPPRYIPLEAITVHSDPSGFWAEADGRRIWPMYHATRSPLPPWDHVAELLLAAAPRQLPWTTRRLHRSLDLFPERAWMPRITVGGELVISPAQWRLPAGGLWQPEQPLPSIVRSMVRLRDRLGLPRLVFVAAGHRAPVPLHLESLAAVPVLDRLLRDSVTGPGEVARAGPELVATEMLPQPSDLAVVDHTGDPLVAGLLLRLPGTETPEAMAARLAGRLRPRPGGPGPDREPPAHERAGITARGKERP
;
A
#
# COMPACT_ATOMS: atom_id res chain seq x y z
N MET A 1 35.92 -4.99 -8.50
CA MET A 1 34.78 -5.24 -9.42
C MET A 1 33.79 -4.11 -9.23
N SER A 2 33.27 -3.49 -10.30
CA SER A 2 32.25 -2.43 -10.15
C SER A 2 30.95 -3.04 -9.63
N GLU A 3 30.33 -2.40 -8.64
CA GLU A 3 29.06 -2.81 -8.04
C GLU A 3 27.92 -2.66 -9.07
N ALA A 4 27.12 -3.71 -9.28
CA ALA A 4 25.97 -3.67 -10.19
C ALA A 4 24.79 -2.91 -9.56
N ILE A 5 23.89 -2.38 -10.40
CA ILE A 5 22.70 -1.64 -9.96
C ILE A 5 21.82 -2.45 -8.99
N GLY A 6 21.62 -3.74 -9.26
CA GLY A 6 20.93 -4.69 -8.38
C GLY A 6 21.84 -5.62 -7.59
N SER A 7 22.89 -5.08 -6.97
CA SER A 7 23.83 -5.86 -6.13
C SER A 7 23.24 -6.34 -4.80
N SER A 8 22.10 -5.79 -4.37
CA SER A 8 21.36 -6.18 -3.17
C SER A 8 19.85 -6.04 -3.39
N ALA A 9 19.08 -6.67 -2.51
CA ALA A 9 17.63 -6.54 -2.43
C ALA A 9 17.21 -6.10 -1.01
N LEU A 10 16.06 -5.45 -0.92
CA LEU A 10 15.42 -5.16 0.36
C LEU A 10 14.35 -6.20 0.63
N LEU A 11 14.55 -7.01 1.67
CA LEU A 11 13.58 -7.97 2.16
C LEU A 11 12.66 -7.30 3.18
N ARG A 12 11.35 -7.43 2.99
CA ARG A 12 10.29 -6.98 3.89
C ARG A 12 9.58 -8.20 4.42
N VAL A 13 9.40 -8.32 5.73
CA VAL A 13 8.72 -9.46 6.34
C VAL A 13 7.64 -9.01 7.30
N ALA A 14 6.60 -9.83 7.46
CA ALA A 14 5.63 -9.68 8.52
C ALA A 14 6.35 -9.78 9.89
N GLY A 15 5.83 -9.05 10.88
CA GLY A 15 6.46 -8.99 12.21
C GLY A 15 6.40 -10.30 12.99
N LEU A 16 5.42 -11.14 12.67
CA LEU A 16 5.15 -12.41 13.33
C LEU A 16 4.97 -13.56 12.31
N PRO A 17 5.38 -14.78 12.66
CA PRO A 17 5.08 -16.00 11.91
C PRO A 17 3.60 -16.18 11.55
N ILE A 18 3.33 -16.64 10.33
CA ILE A 18 1.95 -16.82 9.82
C ILE A 18 1.14 -17.81 10.66
N ARG A 19 1.81 -18.77 11.31
CA ARG A 19 1.18 -19.79 12.17
C ARG A 19 0.29 -19.20 13.27
N TYR A 20 0.61 -18.00 13.79
CA TYR A 20 -0.19 -17.39 14.84
C TYR A 20 -1.58 -16.96 14.35
N TRP A 21 -1.69 -16.57 13.08
CA TRP A 21 -2.97 -16.29 12.46
C TRP A 21 -3.69 -17.57 12.03
N LEU A 22 -2.94 -18.54 11.48
CA LEU A 22 -3.50 -19.86 11.12
C LEU A 22 -4.03 -20.64 12.32
N ALA A 23 -3.47 -20.42 13.52
CA ALA A 23 -4.01 -20.97 14.76
C ALA A 23 -5.44 -20.51 15.06
N GLY A 24 -5.93 -19.45 14.40
CA GLY A 24 -7.32 -19.03 14.44
C GLY A 24 -8.28 -19.91 13.65
N ALA A 25 -7.80 -20.86 12.85
CA ALA A 25 -8.64 -21.80 12.12
C ALA A 25 -9.25 -22.87 13.03
N SER A 26 -10.40 -23.41 12.63
CA SER A 26 -11.04 -24.58 13.25
C SER A 26 -11.54 -25.55 12.17
N PRO A 27 -10.64 -26.32 11.52
CA PRO A 27 -11.05 -27.21 10.42
C PRO A 27 -12.11 -28.23 10.83
N GLU A 28 -12.05 -28.71 12.07
CA GLU A 28 -12.99 -29.67 12.66
C GLU A 28 -14.42 -29.11 12.75
N LEU A 29 -14.58 -27.86 13.18
CA LEU A 29 -15.89 -27.19 13.24
C LEU A 29 -16.54 -27.12 11.85
N PHE A 30 -15.75 -26.78 10.83
CA PHE A 30 -16.24 -26.67 9.45
C PHE A 30 -16.46 -28.04 8.80
N ALA A 31 -15.69 -29.08 9.19
CA ALA A 31 -15.94 -30.46 8.79
C ALA A 31 -17.25 -30.99 9.39
N LEU A 32 -17.54 -30.68 10.66
CA LEU A 32 -18.79 -31.02 11.32
C LEU A 32 -19.99 -30.37 10.63
N ALA A 33 -19.86 -29.10 10.23
CA ALA A 33 -20.90 -28.41 9.45
C ALA A 33 -21.12 -29.05 8.06
N ARG A 34 -20.07 -29.56 7.40
CA ARG A 34 -20.18 -30.33 6.15
C ARG A 34 -20.90 -31.66 6.36
N GLN A 35 -20.56 -32.40 7.42
CA GLN A 35 -21.23 -33.66 7.78
C GLN A 35 -22.72 -33.47 8.06
N LEU A 36 -23.06 -32.41 8.81
CA LEU A 36 -24.45 -32.04 9.06
C LEU A 36 -25.19 -31.74 7.74
N SER A 37 -24.58 -30.93 6.86
CA SER A 37 -25.18 -30.58 5.57
C SER A 37 -25.39 -31.80 4.68
N ALA A 38 -24.41 -32.71 4.61
CA ALA A 38 -24.54 -33.97 3.86
C ALA A 38 -25.65 -34.87 4.42
N SER A 39 -25.84 -34.89 5.75
CA SER A 39 -26.91 -35.67 6.40
C SER A 39 -28.28 -35.07 6.13
N GLU A 40 -28.40 -33.75 6.15
CA GLU A 40 -29.63 -33.04 5.75
C GLU A 40 -29.95 -33.25 4.27
N ASP A 41 -28.95 -33.30 3.38
CA ASP A 41 -29.14 -33.53 1.94
C ASP A 41 -29.59 -34.97 1.66
N ARG A 42 -29.02 -35.95 2.36
CA ARG A 42 -29.50 -37.35 2.36
C ARG A 42 -30.97 -37.41 2.79
N TYR A 43 -31.31 -36.77 3.92
CA TYR A 43 -32.68 -36.75 4.43
C TYR A 43 -33.65 -36.03 3.47
N ARG A 44 -33.23 -34.93 2.83
CA ARG A 44 -34.03 -34.19 1.83
C ARG A 44 -34.31 -35.00 0.58
N THR A 45 -33.39 -35.89 0.20
CA THR A 45 -33.57 -36.81 -0.94
C THR A 45 -34.52 -37.94 -0.58
N LEU A 46 -34.41 -38.51 0.63
CA LEU A 46 -35.23 -39.62 1.11
C LEU A 46 -36.68 -39.20 1.44
N GLY A 47 -36.85 -38.01 2.04
CA GLY A 47 -38.11 -37.54 2.64
C GLY A 47 -39.30 -37.48 1.69
N PRO A 48 -39.24 -36.78 0.54
CA PRO A 48 -40.37 -36.66 -0.39
C PRO A 48 -40.83 -38.01 -0.94
N ASP A 49 -39.89 -38.86 -1.31
CA ASP A 49 -40.18 -40.19 -1.88
C ASP A 49 -40.81 -41.12 -0.83
N LEU A 50 -40.31 -41.09 0.41
CA LEU A 50 -40.92 -41.78 1.54
C LEU A 50 -42.32 -41.22 1.88
N ALA A 51 -42.50 -39.91 1.85
CA ALA A 51 -43.79 -39.25 2.09
C ALA A 51 -44.85 -39.66 1.06
N ASP A 52 -44.46 -39.77 -0.21
CA ASP A 52 -45.34 -40.21 -1.29
C ASP A 52 -45.72 -41.69 -1.14
N ARG A 53 -44.80 -42.55 -0.71
CA ARG A 53 -45.12 -43.95 -0.42
C ARG A 53 -46.04 -44.09 0.79
N ILE A 54 -45.81 -43.33 1.87
CA ILE A 54 -46.71 -43.29 3.03
C ILE A 54 -48.11 -42.84 2.60
N GLY A 55 -48.20 -41.81 1.75
CA GLY A 55 -49.46 -41.31 1.22
C GLY A 55 -50.22 -42.30 0.33
N ARG A 56 -49.50 -43.11 -0.45
CA ARG A 56 -50.08 -44.11 -1.36
C ARG A 56 -50.47 -45.42 -0.68
N HIS A 57 -49.71 -45.86 0.33
CA HIS A 57 -49.80 -47.22 0.85
C HIS A 57 -50.21 -47.33 2.31
N VAL A 58 -49.98 -46.29 3.13
CA VAL A 58 -50.23 -46.35 4.59
C VAL A 58 -51.48 -45.56 4.96
N VAL A 59 -51.61 -44.32 4.46
CA VAL A 59 -52.76 -43.45 4.77
C VAL A 59 -54.11 -44.02 4.30
N PRO A 60 -54.22 -44.65 3.10
CA PRO A 60 -55.48 -45.19 2.60
C PRO A 60 -55.91 -46.51 3.23
N ASP A 61 -55.05 -47.15 4.03
CA ASP A 61 -55.30 -48.49 4.53
C ASP A 61 -56.48 -48.49 5.55
N PRO A 62 -57.48 -49.37 5.37
CA PRO A 62 -58.70 -49.40 6.19
C PRO A 62 -58.44 -49.84 7.63
N ALA A 63 -57.33 -50.51 7.92
CA ALA A 63 -56.99 -50.98 9.26
C ALA A 63 -56.53 -49.86 10.21
N LEU A 64 -56.22 -48.66 9.69
CA LEU A 64 -55.80 -47.53 10.52
C LEU A 64 -57.00 -46.86 11.21
N SER A 65 -56.88 -46.69 12.53
CA SER A 65 -57.75 -45.80 13.30
C SER A 65 -57.58 -44.34 12.89
N ARG A 66 -58.53 -43.49 13.29
CA ARG A 66 -58.48 -42.05 13.02
C ARG A 66 -57.21 -41.38 13.58
N SER A 67 -56.74 -41.82 14.75
CA SER A 67 -55.56 -41.24 15.42
C SER A 67 -54.25 -41.67 14.73
N GLU A 68 -54.16 -42.91 14.25
CA GLU A 68 -53.02 -43.44 13.49
C GLU A 68 -52.93 -42.79 12.11
N ARG A 69 -54.07 -42.64 11.43
CA ARG A 69 -54.12 -41.93 10.13
C ARG A 69 -53.67 -40.48 10.28
N ALA A 70 -54.05 -39.80 11.37
CA ALA A 70 -53.60 -38.44 11.65
C ALA A 70 -52.08 -38.38 11.92
N ALA A 71 -51.52 -39.34 12.67
CA ALA A 71 -50.08 -39.43 12.92
C ALA A 71 -49.27 -39.72 11.63
N ALA A 72 -49.73 -40.66 10.81
CA ALA A 72 -49.12 -40.96 9.50
C ALA A 72 -49.15 -39.74 8.56
N LEU A 73 -50.26 -38.99 8.54
CA LEU A 73 -50.36 -37.73 7.79
C LEU A 73 -49.41 -36.64 8.32
N ALA A 74 -49.22 -36.54 9.64
CA ALA A 74 -48.27 -35.60 10.22
C ALA A 74 -46.83 -35.95 9.81
N VAL A 75 -46.41 -37.21 9.98
CA VAL A 75 -45.10 -37.71 9.55
C VAL A 75 -44.89 -37.49 8.06
N ARG A 76 -45.90 -37.81 7.23
CA ARG A 76 -45.89 -37.54 5.78
C ARG A 76 -45.64 -36.06 5.48
N ARG A 77 -46.34 -35.13 6.15
CA ARG A 77 -46.16 -33.69 5.94
C ARG A 77 -44.75 -33.24 6.31
N HIS A 78 -44.19 -33.76 7.40
CA HIS A 78 -42.81 -33.44 7.80
C HIS A 78 -41.79 -33.95 6.78
N LEU A 79 -41.90 -35.21 6.37
CA LEU A 79 -41.04 -35.83 5.35
C LEU A 79 -41.13 -35.13 3.99
N HIS A 80 -42.35 -34.81 3.54
CA HIS A 80 -42.59 -34.09 2.29
C HIS A 80 -41.92 -32.70 2.28
N ASN A 81 -41.91 -32.03 3.44
CA ASN A 81 -41.24 -30.74 3.62
C ASN A 81 -39.75 -30.87 4.01
N ALA A 82 -39.17 -32.08 3.95
CA ALA A 82 -37.79 -32.38 4.35
C ALA A 82 -37.43 -31.91 5.77
N LYS A 83 -38.40 -31.96 6.69
CA LYS A 83 -38.18 -31.66 8.11
C LYS A 83 -37.92 -32.96 8.88
N PRO A 84 -36.87 -33.02 9.73
CA PRO A 84 -36.65 -34.16 10.63
C PRO A 84 -37.90 -34.44 11.46
N VAL A 85 -38.32 -35.71 11.47
CA VAL A 85 -39.47 -36.18 12.25
C VAL A 85 -38.99 -36.57 13.65
N ALA A 86 -39.78 -36.28 14.67
CA ALA A 86 -39.42 -36.61 16.04
C ALA A 86 -39.36 -38.14 16.25
N ALA A 87 -38.43 -38.60 17.09
CA ALA A 87 -38.24 -40.03 17.34
C ALA A 87 -39.49 -40.75 17.89
N ALA A 88 -40.38 -40.02 18.58
CA ALA A 88 -41.66 -40.55 19.05
C ALA A 88 -42.64 -40.80 17.88
N ASP A 89 -42.70 -39.89 16.92
CA ASP A 89 -43.58 -40.00 15.74
C ASP A 89 -43.08 -41.07 14.76
N HIS A 90 -41.76 -41.21 14.62
CA HIS A 90 -41.14 -42.32 13.88
C HIS A 90 -41.51 -43.68 14.48
N ARG A 91 -41.34 -43.84 15.80
CA ARG A 91 -41.70 -45.09 16.51
C ARG A 91 -43.17 -45.43 16.36
N ARG A 92 -44.05 -44.43 16.55
CA ARG A 92 -45.49 -44.61 16.39
C ARG A 92 -45.88 -45.03 14.98
N LEU A 93 -45.23 -44.48 13.94
CA LEU A 93 -45.46 -44.89 12.57
C LEU A 93 -44.89 -46.30 12.28
N ALA A 94 -43.72 -46.63 12.82
CA ALA A 94 -43.14 -47.98 12.69
C ALA A 94 -44.03 -49.04 13.35
N GLU A 95 -44.58 -48.77 14.54
CA GLU A 95 -45.56 -49.62 15.23
C GLU A 95 -46.88 -49.76 14.44
N THR A 96 -47.25 -48.74 13.68
CA THR A 96 -48.41 -48.79 12.77
C THR A 96 -48.12 -49.65 11.55
N LEU A 97 -46.96 -49.48 10.91
CA LEU A 97 -46.50 -50.32 9.79
C LEU A 97 -46.33 -51.79 10.19
N ALA A 98 -45.90 -52.05 11.42
CA ALA A 98 -45.72 -53.39 11.96
C ALA A 98 -47.03 -54.21 12.00
N ARG A 99 -48.19 -53.53 12.13
CA ARG A 99 -49.53 -54.14 12.19
C ARG A 99 -50.21 -54.32 10.83
N LEU A 100 -49.63 -53.78 9.76
CA LEU A 100 -50.15 -53.96 8.40
C LEU A 100 -49.74 -55.32 7.81
N PRO A 101 -50.53 -55.91 6.90
CA PRO A 101 -50.22 -57.20 6.27
C PRO A 101 -48.86 -57.21 5.59
N ASP A 102 -48.15 -58.34 5.70
CA ASP A 102 -46.84 -58.51 5.08
C ASP A 102 -46.89 -58.33 3.56
N SER A 103 -46.09 -57.39 3.06
CA SER A 103 -45.89 -57.15 1.64
C SER A 103 -44.47 -56.66 1.37
N PRO A 104 -43.90 -56.91 0.18
CA PRO A 104 -42.59 -56.37 -0.22
C PRO A 104 -42.52 -54.83 -0.09
N GLN A 105 -43.64 -54.15 -0.34
CA GLN A 105 -43.77 -52.70 -0.22
C GLN A 105 -43.69 -52.24 1.25
N ARG A 106 -44.30 -52.99 2.17
CA ARG A 106 -44.21 -52.75 3.63
C ARG A 106 -42.76 -52.88 4.12
N LEU A 107 -42.06 -53.94 3.73
CA LEU A 107 -40.66 -54.17 4.14
C LEU A 107 -39.74 -53.04 3.67
N ARG A 108 -39.91 -52.58 2.42
CA ARG A 108 -39.17 -51.44 1.88
C ARG A 108 -39.51 -50.13 2.61
N LEU A 109 -40.80 -49.89 2.88
CA LEU A 109 -41.26 -48.73 3.66
C LEU A 109 -40.68 -48.71 5.07
N SER A 110 -40.60 -49.86 5.74
CA SER A 110 -39.98 -49.99 7.06
C SER A 110 -38.48 -49.69 7.01
N GLY A 111 -37.74 -50.26 6.05
CA GLY A 111 -36.32 -49.98 5.89
C GLY A 111 -36.02 -48.51 5.58
N ASP A 112 -36.80 -47.88 4.69
CA ASP A 112 -36.67 -46.45 4.39
C ASP A 112 -37.04 -45.57 5.60
N LEU A 113 -38.01 -45.99 6.41
CA LEU A 113 -38.41 -45.27 7.63
C LEU A 113 -37.33 -45.38 8.73
N GLU A 114 -36.70 -46.55 8.87
CA GLU A 114 -35.55 -46.76 9.76
C GLU A 114 -34.36 -45.90 9.31
N GLU A 115 -34.09 -45.85 8.00
CA GLU A 115 -33.08 -44.97 7.43
C GLU A 115 -33.37 -43.50 7.74
N ALA A 116 -34.62 -43.06 7.51
CA ALA A 116 -35.03 -41.70 7.81
C ALA A 116 -34.90 -41.37 9.30
N MET A 117 -35.26 -42.30 10.18
CA MET A 117 -35.10 -42.15 11.63
C MET A 117 -33.62 -42.03 12.02
N ARG A 118 -32.74 -42.85 11.44
CA ARG A 118 -31.30 -42.80 11.66
C ARG A 118 -30.72 -41.46 11.20
N CYS A 119 -31.09 -41.00 10.00
CA CYS A 119 -30.68 -39.69 9.50
C CYS A 119 -31.21 -38.54 10.37
N ALA A 120 -32.46 -38.59 10.83
CA ALA A 120 -33.03 -37.57 11.71
C ALA A 120 -32.30 -37.50 13.08
N ALA A 121 -31.95 -38.67 13.65
CA ALA A 121 -31.15 -38.75 14.88
C ALA A 121 -29.72 -38.19 14.67
N GLU A 122 -29.07 -38.56 13.58
CA GLU A 122 -27.74 -38.07 13.20
C GLU A 122 -27.74 -36.54 13.00
N ILE A 123 -28.75 -35.98 12.33
CA ILE A 123 -28.91 -34.52 12.17
C ILE A 123 -29.03 -33.82 13.52
N ALA A 124 -29.85 -34.35 14.44
CA ALA A 124 -30.05 -33.77 15.77
C ALA A 124 -28.76 -33.81 16.61
N GLU A 125 -28.01 -34.92 16.56
CA GLU A 125 -26.72 -35.05 17.25
C GLU A 125 -25.67 -34.08 16.69
N LEU A 126 -25.52 -34.04 15.36
CA LEU A 126 -24.55 -33.18 14.68
C LEU A 126 -24.86 -31.69 14.90
N ASP A 127 -26.15 -31.29 14.93
CA ASP A 127 -26.54 -29.91 15.26
C ASP A 127 -26.17 -29.51 16.69
N ALA A 128 -26.42 -30.38 17.67
CA ALA A 128 -26.05 -30.13 19.06
C ALA A 128 -24.52 -30.01 19.21
N ARG A 129 -23.77 -30.94 18.61
CA ARG A 129 -22.30 -30.91 18.59
C ARG A 129 -21.75 -29.65 17.90
N LEU A 130 -22.40 -29.20 16.82
CA LEU A 130 -22.00 -27.99 16.11
C LEU A 130 -22.19 -26.73 16.97
N ARG A 131 -23.30 -26.66 17.72
CA ARG A 131 -23.54 -25.58 18.69
C ARG A 131 -22.47 -25.51 19.76
N ASP A 132 -22.16 -26.64 20.38
CA ASP A 132 -21.17 -26.71 21.46
C ASP A 132 -19.76 -26.40 20.95
N ALA A 133 -19.39 -26.95 19.78
CA ALA A 133 -18.10 -26.70 19.15
C ALA A 133 -17.93 -25.22 18.75
N ALA A 134 -18.97 -24.57 18.22
CA ALA A 134 -18.92 -23.16 17.86
C ALA A 134 -18.71 -22.25 19.08
N GLU A 135 -19.32 -22.57 20.22
CA GLU A 135 -19.14 -21.82 21.46
C GLU A 135 -17.77 -22.06 22.11
N ALA A 136 -17.27 -23.30 22.07
CA ALA A 136 -15.90 -23.60 22.49
C ALA A 136 -14.86 -22.83 21.65
N GLU A 137 -15.04 -22.80 20.33
CA GLU A 137 -14.17 -22.07 19.41
C GLU A 137 -14.19 -20.56 19.67
N ARG A 138 -15.38 -19.99 19.94
CA ARG A 138 -15.50 -18.57 20.29
C ARG A 138 -14.68 -18.20 21.53
N ARG A 139 -14.70 -19.04 22.57
CA ARG A 139 -13.90 -18.84 23.79
C ARG A 139 -12.40 -18.94 23.49
N ARG A 140 -12.00 -19.98 22.74
CA ARG A 140 -10.59 -20.18 22.34
C ARG A 140 -10.02 -18.98 21.59
N LEU A 141 -10.76 -18.42 20.63
CA LEU A 141 -10.34 -17.26 19.85
C LEU A 141 -10.26 -15.98 20.68
N ALA A 142 -11.04 -15.85 21.76
CA ALA A 142 -10.96 -14.72 22.65
C ALA A 142 -9.64 -14.70 23.44
N ASP A 143 -9.12 -15.88 23.81
CA ASP A 143 -7.89 -16.03 24.61
C ASP A 143 -6.60 -16.10 23.78
N LEU A 144 -6.70 -16.52 22.51
CA LEU A 144 -5.53 -16.80 21.66
C LEU A 144 -4.55 -15.61 21.49
N PRO A 145 -4.99 -14.35 21.27
CA PRO A 145 -4.07 -13.22 21.17
C PRO A 145 -3.24 -13.01 22.45
N ARG A 146 -3.85 -13.19 23.64
CA ARG A 146 -3.14 -13.11 24.92
C ARG A 146 -2.11 -14.23 25.05
N ALA A 147 -2.49 -15.46 24.74
CA ALA A 147 -1.58 -16.59 24.77
C ALA A 147 -0.37 -16.37 23.84
N THR A 148 -0.61 -15.77 22.67
CA THR A 148 0.42 -15.41 21.69
C THR A 148 1.36 -14.32 22.24
N ALA A 149 0.83 -13.26 22.85
CA ALA A 149 1.63 -12.20 23.47
C ALA A 149 2.57 -12.72 24.56
N ARG A 150 2.13 -13.70 25.37
CA ARG A 150 2.95 -14.30 26.43
C ARG A 150 4.11 -15.14 25.90
N ARG A 151 4.01 -15.67 24.68
CA ARG A 151 5.00 -16.56 24.07
C ARG A 151 6.01 -15.83 23.17
N SER A 152 5.71 -14.59 22.77
CA SER A 152 6.56 -13.82 21.85
C SER A 152 6.69 -12.36 22.29
N PRO A 153 7.91 -11.87 22.57
CA PRO A 153 8.15 -10.46 22.85
C PRO A 153 7.69 -9.53 21.72
N VAL A 154 7.80 -9.98 20.47
CA VAL A 154 7.31 -9.23 19.30
C VAL A 154 5.79 -9.16 19.31
N ALA A 155 5.11 -10.26 19.65
CA ALA A 155 3.65 -10.26 19.76
C ALA A 155 3.17 -9.38 20.92
N ALA A 156 3.89 -9.37 22.05
CA ALA A 156 3.64 -8.44 23.15
C ALA A 156 3.85 -6.97 22.74
N ALA A 157 4.83 -6.69 21.88
CA ALA A 157 5.07 -5.37 21.32
C ALA A 157 3.94 -4.93 20.36
N VAL A 158 3.42 -5.85 19.54
CA VAL A 158 2.33 -5.62 18.58
C VAL A 158 0.96 -5.44 19.27
N LEU A 159 0.67 -6.25 20.29
CA LEU A 159 -0.67 -6.35 20.86
C LEU A 159 -0.94 -5.38 22.01
N GLU A 160 0.10 -4.69 22.52
CA GLU A 160 0.07 -3.64 23.56
C GLU A 160 -1.06 -3.76 24.60
N ASN A 161 -0.71 -4.14 25.85
CA ASN A 161 -1.66 -4.35 26.95
C ASN A 161 -2.64 -5.51 26.71
N ALA A 162 -2.11 -6.71 26.42
CA ALA A 162 -2.90 -7.94 26.44
C ALA A 162 -3.30 -8.41 27.87
N GLU A 163 -3.13 -7.55 28.89
CA GLU A 163 -3.54 -7.82 30.27
C GLU A 163 -5.02 -7.45 30.50
N GLY A 164 -5.73 -8.26 31.27
CA GLY A 164 -7.16 -8.07 31.58
C GLY A 164 -8.04 -9.28 31.23
N GLY A 165 -8.11 -10.25 32.13
CA GLY A 165 -9.14 -11.31 32.11
C GLY A 165 -10.44 -10.76 32.72
N GLY A 166 -11.56 -10.96 32.05
CA GLY A 166 -12.87 -10.53 32.53
C GLY A 166 -13.96 -11.13 31.66
N ALA A 167 -15.20 -11.13 32.17
CA ALA A 167 -16.35 -11.68 31.46
C ALA A 167 -16.50 -11.06 30.04
N LEU A 168 -16.97 -11.88 29.09
CA LEU A 168 -17.22 -11.51 27.68
C LEU A 168 -18.34 -10.46 27.57
N ASN A 169 -18.03 -9.20 27.91
CA ASN A 169 -18.90 -8.06 27.69
C ASN A 169 -18.58 -7.35 26.35
N ARG A 170 -19.38 -6.34 25.98
CA ARG A 170 -19.21 -5.58 24.72
C ARG A 170 -17.80 -5.01 24.54
N ARG A 171 -17.18 -4.50 25.62
CA ARG A 171 -15.81 -3.94 25.60
C ARG A 171 -14.76 -5.02 25.38
N ALA A 172 -14.94 -6.20 25.99
CA ALA A 172 -14.06 -7.35 25.77
C ALA A 172 -14.11 -7.82 24.31
N ARG A 173 -15.31 -7.90 23.71
CA ARG A 173 -15.46 -8.24 22.28
C ARG A 173 -14.73 -7.24 21.36
N GLN A 174 -14.94 -5.94 21.57
CA GLN A 174 -14.26 -4.90 20.78
C GLN A 174 -12.72 -4.97 20.91
N ARG A 175 -12.22 -5.28 22.12
CA ARG A 175 -10.79 -5.48 22.37
C ARG A 175 -10.26 -6.70 21.62
N THR A 176 -10.93 -7.84 21.72
CA THR A 176 -10.56 -9.07 20.99
C THR A 176 -10.56 -8.83 19.48
N GLU A 177 -11.59 -8.19 18.93
CA GLU A 177 -11.64 -7.84 17.49
C GLU A 177 -10.50 -6.88 17.08
N ARG A 178 -10.11 -5.93 17.95
CA ARG A 178 -8.92 -5.10 17.72
C ARG A 178 -7.65 -5.95 17.73
N GLN A 179 -7.46 -6.81 18.72
CA GLN A 179 -6.28 -7.67 18.84
C GLN A 179 -6.14 -8.61 17.64
N TRP A 180 -7.24 -9.19 17.16
CA TRP A 180 -7.24 -10.00 15.94
C TRP A 180 -6.85 -9.20 14.70
N ARG A 181 -7.30 -7.95 14.56
CA ARG A 181 -6.84 -7.07 13.47
C ARG A 181 -5.34 -6.81 13.52
N LEU A 182 -4.81 -6.54 14.71
CA LEU A 182 -3.38 -6.30 14.92
C LEU A 182 -2.55 -7.55 14.62
N LEU A 183 -2.98 -8.71 15.14
CA LEU A 183 -2.33 -10.00 14.89
C LEU A 183 -2.36 -10.38 13.41
N THR A 184 -3.52 -10.24 12.76
CA THR A 184 -3.68 -10.48 11.32
C THR A 184 -2.70 -9.61 10.54
N ARG A 185 -2.69 -8.28 10.78
CA ARG A 185 -1.72 -7.39 10.12
C ARG A 185 -0.27 -7.85 10.32
N ALA A 186 0.11 -8.17 11.56
CA ALA A 186 1.48 -8.54 11.90
C ALA A 186 1.94 -9.89 11.33
N THR A 187 1.02 -10.71 10.82
CA THR A 187 1.30 -12.08 10.33
C THR A 187 1.10 -12.22 8.83
N THR A 188 0.24 -11.40 8.22
CA THR A 188 -0.16 -11.54 6.81
C THR A 188 0.26 -10.37 5.92
N VAL A 189 0.88 -9.32 6.46
CA VAL A 189 1.28 -8.12 5.70
C VAL A 189 2.75 -7.81 5.96
N SER A 190 3.54 -7.72 4.89
CA SER A 190 4.98 -7.44 4.97
C SER A 190 5.34 -5.95 4.94
N THR A 191 4.38 -5.05 4.69
CA THR A 191 4.64 -3.60 4.62
C THR A 191 5.18 -3.07 5.96
N PRO A 192 6.40 -2.48 5.99
CA PRO A 192 7.03 -2.04 7.24
C PRO A 192 6.24 -0.97 8.00
N ARG A 193 5.94 -1.25 9.27
CA ARG A 193 5.27 -0.32 10.21
C ARG A 193 5.52 -0.81 11.64
N GLY A 194 6.46 -0.21 12.34
CA GLY A 194 6.83 -0.64 13.70
C GLY A 194 7.05 -2.15 13.78
N TRP A 195 6.57 -2.76 14.86
CA TRP A 195 6.65 -4.21 15.09
C TRP A 195 5.68 -5.06 14.23
N PHE A 196 4.87 -4.45 13.36
CA PHE A 196 3.97 -5.19 12.47
C PHE A 196 4.68 -5.75 11.23
N GLY A 197 5.78 -5.14 10.82
CA GLY A 197 6.53 -5.55 9.64
C GLY A 197 7.94 -4.99 9.67
N HIS A 198 8.92 -5.82 9.31
CA HIS A 198 10.34 -5.56 9.48
C HIS A 198 11.07 -5.52 8.14
N THR A 199 12.27 -4.96 8.11
CA THR A 199 13.13 -4.90 6.92
C THR A 199 14.50 -5.53 7.15
N ALA A 200 15.08 -6.09 6.10
CA ALA A 200 16.44 -6.61 6.09
C ALA A 200 17.09 -6.37 4.73
N LEU A 201 18.41 -6.18 4.71
CA LEU A 201 19.18 -6.26 3.46
C LEU A 201 19.43 -7.72 3.12
N LEU A 202 19.28 -8.06 1.84
CA LEU A 202 19.57 -9.37 1.28
C LEU A 202 20.63 -9.20 0.18
N PRO A 203 21.88 -9.62 0.42
CA PRO A 203 22.92 -9.57 -0.61
C PRO A 203 22.58 -10.49 -1.78
N VAL A 204 23.00 -10.12 -2.99
CA VAL A 204 22.95 -11.01 -4.16
C VAL A 204 24.25 -11.80 -4.24
N GLY A 205 24.16 -13.12 -4.14
CA GLY A 205 25.30 -14.04 -4.22
C GLY A 205 25.78 -14.29 -5.66
N PRO A 206 26.93 -14.95 -5.85
CA PRO A 206 27.42 -15.32 -7.17
C PRO A 206 26.48 -16.33 -7.87
N ALA A 207 26.53 -16.41 -9.20
CA ALA A 207 25.69 -17.32 -9.98
C ALA A 207 25.95 -18.82 -9.69
N THR A 208 27.14 -19.14 -9.17
CA THR A 208 27.55 -20.50 -8.80
C THR A 208 27.18 -20.86 -7.36
N ALA A 209 26.69 -19.92 -6.55
CA ALA A 209 26.25 -20.23 -5.20
C ALA A 209 25.03 -21.16 -5.25
N ALA A 210 25.14 -22.32 -4.61
CA ALA A 210 23.97 -23.16 -4.36
C ALA A 210 23.03 -22.40 -3.44
N LEU A 211 21.81 -22.20 -3.89
CA LEU A 211 20.78 -21.62 -3.06
C LEU A 211 20.30 -22.67 -2.03
N THR A 212 20.24 -22.26 -0.77
CA THR A 212 19.38 -22.89 0.23
C THR A 212 18.12 -22.04 0.38
N TRP A 213 17.04 -22.42 -0.32
CA TRP A 213 15.70 -22.07 0.15
C TRP A 213 15.46 -22.88 1.43
N PRO A 214 14.73 -22.35 2.42
CA PRO A 214 14.12 -21.01 2.46
C PRO A 214 15.14 -19.88 2.72
N LEU A 215 14.77 -18.63 2.44
CA LEU A 215 15.56 -17.48 2.90
C LEU A 215 15.41 -17.37 4.43
N GLU A 216 16.52 -17.27 5.15
CA GLU A 216 16.53 -17.33 6.61
C GLU A 216 16.87 -15.98 7.25
N LEU A 217 16.09 -15.61 8.26
CA LEU A 217 16.40 -14.50 9.15
C LEU A 217 17.13 -14.98 10.42
N THR A 218 17.96 -14.10 10.98
CA THR A 218 18.55 -14.27 12.31
C THR A 218 17.58 -13.85 13.42
N GLY A 219 17.85 -14.24 14.67
CA GLY A 219 17.10 -13.79 15.85
C GLY A 219 17.48 -12.38 16.34
N GLU A 220 18.27 -11.63 15.56
CA GLU A 220 18.72 -10.28 15.90
C GLU A 220 17.78 -9.21 15.32
N PHE A 221 17.54 -8.19 16.12
CA PHE A 221 16.68 -7.06 15.82
C PHE A 221 17.40 -5.75 16.11
N ALA A 222 17.11 -4.71 15.34
CA ALA A 222 17.46 -3.34 15.64
C ALA A 222 16.25 -2.46 15.34
N THR A 223 16.21 -1.23 15.86
CA THR A 223 15.12 -0.30 15.55
C THR A 223 15.62 1.10 15.28
N GLY A 224 14.95 1.81 14.37
CA GLY A 224 15.12 3.24 14.17
C GLY A 224 13.82 3.96 14.43
N TRP A 225 13.83 4.89 15.37
CA TRP A 225 12.72 5.79 15.64
C TRP A 225 13.08 7.21 15.18
N MET A 226 12.10 7.93 14.65
CA MET A 226 12.24 9.33 14.24
C MET A 226 10.99 10.12 14.62
N GLU A 227 11.17 11.35 15.10
CA GLU A 227 10.10 12.30 15.39
C GLU A 227 9.24 12.60 14.15
N SER A 228 7.96 12.87 14.36
CA SER A 228 7.03 13.30 13.30
C SER A 228 7.36 14.73 12.85
N ILE A 229 7.82 14.91 11.61
CA ILE A 229 8.21 16.22 11.08
C ILE A 229 6.98 17.11 10.92
N GLY A 230 5.91 16.58 10.34
CA GLY A 230 4.66 17.31 10.11
C GLY A 230 4.03 17.78 11.42
N GLU A 231 4.00 16.92 12.45
CA GLU A 231 3.51 17.33 13.78
C GLU A 231 4.42 18.40 14.38
N ARG A 232 5.74 18.18 14.34
CA ARG A 232 6.72 19.12 14.88
C ARG A 232 6.61 20.51 14.25
N ARG A 233 6.52 20.58 12.92
CA ARG A 233 6.33 21.85 12.19
C ARG A 233 5.02 22.54 12.54
N ARG A 234 3.91 21.80 12.69
CA ARG A 234 2.63 22.37 13.15
C ARG A 234 2.72 22.96 14.54
N THR A 235 3.31 22.24 15.49
CA THR A 235 3.50 22.74 16.86
C THR A 235 4.38 23.99 16.89
N LEU A 236 5.46 24.02 16.11
CA LEU A 236 6.35 25.19 16.01
C LEU A 236 5.65 26.40 15.37
N ALA A 237 4.82 26.19 14.34
CA ALA A 237 4.11 27.27 13.66
C ALA A 237 2.99 27.87 14.52
N ALA A 238 2.39 27.11 15.43
CA ALA A 238 1.33 27.57 16.33
C ALA A 238 1.86 28.25 17.62
N GLY A 239 3.13 28.00 17.98
CA GLY A 239 3.75 28.53 19.19
C GLY A 239 4.58 29.80 18.97
N PRO A 240 5.05 30.46 20.04
CA PRO A 240 6.01 31.54 19.93
C PRO A 240 7.33 31.04 19.32
N LEU A 241 8.01 31.89 18.56
CA LEU A 241 9.30 31.56 17.98
C LEU A 241 10.30 31.17 19.10
N PRO A 242 10.90 29.97 19.06
CA PRO A 242 11.87 29.55 20.07
C PRO A 242 13.10 30.47 20.14
N PRO A 243 13.81 30.51 21.27
CA PRO A 243 15.04 31.30 21.39
C PRO A 243 16.14 30.79 20.44
N PRO A 244 17.10 31.63 20.00
CA PRO A 244 18.10 31.25 19.00
C PRO A 244 18.97 30.04 19.37
N GLN A 245 19.16 29.77 20.66
CA GLN A 245 19.96 28.64 21.17
C GLN A 245 19.24 27.29 21.01
N SER A 246 17.96 27.27 20.62
CA SER A 246 17.17 26.05 20.44
C SER A 246 17.54 25.23 19.20
N GLY A 247 18.40 25.76 18.33
CA GLY A 247 18.72 25.14 17.04
C GLY A 247 17.64 25.35 15.96
N ILE A 248 16.63 26.18 16.24
CA ILE A 248 15.59 26.56 15.28
C ILE A 248 16.19 27.20 14.04
N ARG A 249 15.68 26.79 12.87
CA ARG A 249 16.00 27.37 11.57
C ARG A 249 14.75 28.03 11.01
N LEU A 250 14.93 29.07 10.23
CA LEU A 250 13.86 29.70 9.46
C LEU A 250 14.15 29.56 7.98
N ALA A 251 13.09 29.37 7.20
CA ALA A 251 13.16 29.36 5.74
C ALA A 251 11.97 30.12 5.16
N VAL A 252 12.15 30.72 3.99
CA VAL A 252 11.04 31.35 3.26
C VAL A 252 10.13 30.26 2.70
N THR A 253 8.81 30.44 2.73
CA THR A 253 7.89 29.54 2.03
C THR A 253 8.30 29.43 0.56
N PRO A 254 8.50 28.21 0.02
CA PRO A 254 9.10 28.05 -1.31
C PRO A 254 8.20 28.52 -2.46
N LEU A 255 6.91 28.71 -2.20
CA LEU A 255 5.93 29.17 -3.18
C LEU A 255 5.85 30.71 -3.12
N HIS A 256 6.89 31.39 -3.57
CA HIS A 256 6.95 32.85 -3.63
C HIS A 256 7.49 33.35 -4.96
N GLN A 257 7.27 34.64 -5.24
CA GLN A 257 7.80 35.32 -6.43
C GLN A 257 8.04 36.80 -6.13
N ARG A 258 9.12 37.34 -6.70
CA ARG A 258 9.43 38.78 -6.73
C ARG A 258 8.68 39.46 -7.89
N GLU A 259 7.92 40.51 -7.59
CA GLU A 259 7.32 41.44 -8.56
C GLU A 259 7.74 42.89 -8.24
N ASP A 260 7.61 43.82 -9.19
CA ASP A 260 8.10 45.20 -9.01
C ASP A 260 7.52 45.86 -7.74
N GLY A 261 8.39 46.04 -6.74
CA GLY A 261 8.05 46.62 -5.43
C GLY A 261 7.25 45.72 -4.47
N GLN A 262 6.95 44.47 -4.84
CA GLN A 262 6.13 43.53 -4.05
C GLN A 262 6.76 42.13 -3.97
N LEU A 263 6.47 41.42 -2.88
CA LEU A 263 6.76 40.00 -2.72
C LEU A 263 5.44 39.25 -2.56
N GLN A 264 5.21 38.30 -3.45
CA GLN A 264 4.00 37.49 -3.44
C GLN A 264 4.28 36.09 -2.90
N TYR A 265 3.36 35.59 -2.10
CA TYR A 265 3.46 34.29 -1.43
C TYR A 265 2.18 33.50 -1.60
N ILE A 266 2.34 32.20 -1.78
CA ILE A 266 1.27 31.21 -1.66
C ILE A 266 1.52 30.47 -0.35
N VAL A 267 0.64 30.70 0.63
CA VAL A 267 0.76 30.12 1.98
C VAL A 267 -0.31 29.06 2.21
N LEU A 268 0.04 28.05 3.00
CA LEU A 268 -0.83 26.93 3.34
C LEU A 268 -1.33 27.10 4.77
N ASP A 269 -2.59 26.76 5.00
CA ASP A 269 -3.12 26.66 6.37
C ASP A 269 -2.47 25.44 7.09
N PRO A 270 -1.83 25.63 8.26
CA PRO A 270 -1.17 24.53 8.98
C PRO A 270 -2.14 23.43 9.46
N GLU A 271 -3.39 23.77 9.76
CA GLU A 271 -4.43 22.85 10.24
C GLU A 271 -5.19 22.20 9.07
N GLN A 272 -5.33 22.92 7.96
CA GLN A 272 -5.95 22.44 6.73
C GLN A 272 -5.05 22.67 5.51
N PRO A 273 -4.00 21.85 5.30
CA PRO A 273 -2.98 22.11 4.27
C PRO A 273 -3.45 22.11 2.80
N SER A 274 -4.71 21.77 2.55
CA SER A 274 -5.36 21.92 1.24
C SER A 274 -5.94 23.32 1.00
N LEU A 275 -6.07 24.14 2.05
CA LEU A 275 -6.50 25.53 1.96
C LEU A 275 -5.28 26.40 1.68
N VAL A 276 -5.38 27.18 0.60
CA VAL A 276 -4.30 27.99 0.05
C VAL A 276 -4.70 29.45 0.09
N SER A 277 -3.84 30.32 0.62
CA SER A 277 -4.02 31.77 0.61
C SER A 277 -2.91 32.44 -0.22
N GLN A 278 -3.26 33.51 -0.94
CA GLN A 278 -2.30 34.35 -1.65
C GLN A 278 -2.07 35.63 -0.85
N LEU A 279 -0.81 35.95 -0.55
CA LEU A 279 -0.39 37.16 0.16
C LEU A 279 0.48 38.02 -0.75
N SER A 280 0.28 39.33 -0.70
CA SER A 280 1.17 40.32 -1.34
C SER A 280 1.69 41.26 -0.27
N LEU A 281 3.01 41.31 -0.11
CA LEU A 281 3.67 42.17 0.86
C LEU A 281 4.51 43.21 0.13
N ARG A 282 4.46 44.46 0.62
CA ARG A 282 5.38 45.52 0.16
C ARG A 282 6.81 45.09 0.46
N ARG A 283 7.70 45.20 -0.53
CA ARG A 283 9.13 44.93 -0.36
C ARG A 283 9.79 46.07 0.42
N THR A 284 9.82 45.94 1.74
CA THR A 284 10.60 46.82 2.63
C THR A 284 12.06 46.36 2.66
N ASP A 285 12.97 47.23 3.09
CA ASP A 285 14.40 46.88 3.19
C ASP A 285 14.63 45.71 4.14
N LEU A 286 13.91 45.68 5.27
CA LEU A 286 13.98 44.59 6.24
C LEU A 286 13.48 43.25 5.65
N LEU A 287 12.36 43.26 4.92
CA LEU A 287 11.86 42.05 4.26
C LEU A 287 12.80 41.59 3.14
N ALA A 288 13.38 42.53 2.40
CA ALA A 288 14.36 42.24 1.35
C ALA A 288 15.64 41.62 1.94
N ALA A 289 16.14 42.11 3.08
CA ALA A 289 17.30 41.55 3.77
C ALA A 289 17.03 40.14 4.32
N VAL A 290 15.85 39.91 4.92
CA VAL A 290 15.43 38.56 5.37
C VAL A 290 15.36 37.59 4.18
N HIS A 291 14.75 38.01 3.07
CA HIS A 291 14.63 37.19 1.87
C HIS A 291 16.00 36.89 1.25
N ALA A 292 16.87 37.89 1.13
CA ALA A 292 18.23 37.73 0.60
C ALA A 292 19.08 36.78 1.46
N ALA A 293 18.95 36.86 2.79
CA ALA A 293 19.65 35.95 3.70
C ALA A 293 19.20 34.48 3.53
N LEU A 294 17.93 34.26 3.16
CA LEU A 294 17.31 32.94 3.05
C LEU A 294 17.24 32.40 1.60
N ASP A 295 17.82 33.10 0.62
CA ASP A 295 17.73 32.76 -0.81
C ASP A 295 18.38 31.39 -1.13
N THR A 296 19.31 30.95 -0.27
CA THR A 296 20.03 29.68 -0.42
C THR A 296 19.46 28.53 0.42
N GLY A 297 18.39 28.77 1.18
CA GLY A 297 17.70 27.76 1.98
C GLY A 297 17.50 28.17 3.45
N ALA A 298 17.24 27.18 4.30
CA ALA A 298 16.98 27.40 5.73
C ALA A 298 18.26 27.77 6.51
N LEU A 299 18.20 28.82 7.34
CA LEU A 299 19.30 29.24 8.22
C LEU A 299 18.94 29.12 9.70
N PRO A 300 19.88 28.75 10.60
CA PRO A 300 19.71 28.89 12.04
C PRO A 300 19.32 30.32 12.41
N LEU A 301 18.41 30.49 13.37
CA LEU A 301 17.87 31.80 13.74
C LEU A 301 18.98 32.80 14.13
N ALA A 302 19.99 32.36 14.88
CA ALA A 302 21.13 33.20 15.26
C ALA A 302 21.95 33.67 14.04
N GLU A 303 22.09 32.82 13.01
CA GLU A 303 22.81 33.16 11.79
C GLU A 303 21.99 34.10 10.91
N LEU A 304 20.67 33.91 10.83
CA LEU A 304 19.75 34.82 10.15
C LEU A 304 19.75 36.21 10.80
N GLU A 305 19.64 36.26 12.14
CA GLU A 305 19.72 37.51 12.91
C GLU A 305 21.03 38.27 12.64
N ARG A 306 22.14 37.55 12.46
CA ARG A 306 23.43 38.15 12.08
C ARG A 306 23.43 38.63 10.62
N ALA A 307 23.02 37.79 9.68
CA ALA A 307 23.05 38.11 8.24
C ALA A 307 22.15 39.31 7.88
N VAL A 308 20.97 39.43 8.52
CA VAL A 308 20.06 40.55 8.29
C VAL A 308 20.63 41.87 8.84
N ARG A 309 21.28 41.83 10.00
CA ARG A 309 21.94 43.00 10.61
C ARG A 309 23.18 43.46 9.83
N GLU A 310 23.87 42.56 9.14
CA GLU A 310 24.95 42.96 8.22
C GLU A 310 24.43 43.81 7.04
N GLN A 311 23.12 43.71 6.72
CA GLN A 311 22.48 44.40 5.60
C GLN A 311 21.54 45.55 6.02
N ALA A 312 21.24 45.70 7.31
CA ALA A 312 20.34 46.72 7.86
C ALA A 312 20.91 47.31 9.17
N PRO A 313 20.84 48.63 9.40
CA PRO A 313 21.47 49.30 10.54
C PRO A 313 20.98 48.80 11.91
N ASP A 314 21.85 48.96 12.92
CA ASP A 314 21.69 48.45 14.29
C ASP A 314 20.48 49.04 15.04
N ASP A 315 19.85 48.17 15.84
CA ASP A 315 18.83 48.38 16.89
C ASP A 315 17.37 48.53 16.39
N GLU A 316 16.44 47.59 16.60
CA GLU A 316 16.17 46.77 17.79
C GLU A 316 16.02 45.28 17.42
N LEU A 317 16.86 44.40 18.00
CA LEU A 317 16.74 42.94 17.84
C LEU A 317 15.34 42.42 18.19
N GLU A 318 14.67 43.10 19.12
CA GLU A 318 13.28 42.83 19.49
C GLU A 318 12.31 43.09 18.33
N VAL A 319 12.49 44.17 17.56
CA VAL A 319 11.70 44.46 16.35
C VAL A 319 11.97 43.42 15.28
N LEU A 320 13.24 43.04 15.04
CA LEU A 320 13.56 41.96 14.10
C LEU A 320 12.88 40.65 14.52
N ARG A 321 12.95 40.27 15.80
CA ARG A 321 12.29 39.06 16.31
C ARG A 321 10.78 39.13 16.21
N GLY A 322 10.17 40.27 16.56
CA GLY A 322 8.73 40.51 16.39
C GLY A 322 8.31 40.42 14.93
N PHE A 323 9.14 40.93 14.01
CA PHE A 323 8.93 40.84 12.57
C PHE A 323 9.05 39.41 12.06
N LEU A 324 10.10 38.67 12.42
CA LEU A 324 10.27 37.25 12.06
C LEU A 324 9.14 36.38 12.63
N ALA A 325 8.71 36.63 13.86
CA ALA A 325 7.56 35.97 14.47
C ALA A 325 6.27 36.28 13.71
N HIS A 326 6.04 37.54 13.33
CA HIS A 326 4.89 37.93 12.51
C HIS A 326 4.89 37.22 11.14
N LEU A 327 6.03 37.21 10.44
CA LEU A 327 6.17 36.50 9.16
C LEU A 327 5.93 34.99 9.29
N THR A 328 6.29 34.41 10.44
CA THR A 328 6.00 33.00 10.76
C THR A 328 4.49 32.78 10.94
N THR A 329 3.81 33.65 11.71
CA THR A 329 2.35 33.57 11.95
C THR A 329 1.54 33.63 10.66
N ILE A 330 1.95 34.45 9.68
CA ILE A 330 1.27 34.56 8.39
C ILE A 330 1.74 33.52 7.35
N GLY A 331 2.66 32.63 7.71
CA GLY A 331 3.14 31.53 6.85
C GLY A 331 4.18 31.92 5.79
N VAL A 332 4.72 33.14 5.84
CA VAL A 332 5.80 33.59 4.94
C VAL A 332 7.12 32.94 5.32
N LEU A 333 7.39 32.79 6.62
CA LEU A 333 8.52 32.02 7.15
C LEU A 333 8.03 30.71 7.73
N GLN A 334 8.84 29.66 7.57
CA GLN A 334 8.59 28.32 8.06
C GLN A 334 9.61 27.97 9.15
N PRO A 335 9.16 27.70 10.39
CA PRO A 335 10.03 27.26 11.46
C PRO A 335 10.39 25.78 11.27
N CYS A 336 11.69 25.51 11.32
CA CYS A 336 12.28 24.24 10.95
C CYS A 336 13.24 23.74 12.03
N LEU A 337 13.13 22.47 12.42
CA LEU A 337 14.06 21.81 13.34
C LEU A 337 14.53 20.49 12.75
N THR A 338 15.77 20.13 13.07
CA THR A 338 16.25 18.78 12.80
C THR A 338 15.47 17.82 13.69
N PRO A 339 14.74 16.83 13.11
CA PRO A 339 13.91 15.92 13.88
C PRO A 339 14.76 14.98 14.73
N ASP A 340 14.28 14.66 15.93
CA ASP A 340 14.96 13.71 16.81
C ASP A 340 14.97 12.30 16.23
N GLN A 341 16.11 11.62 16.39
CA GLN A 341 16.31 10.27 15.87
C GLN A 341 17.00 9.38 16.89
N HIS A 342 16.51 8.16 17.04
CA HIS A 342 17.06 7.17 17.95
C HIS A 342 17.23 5.82 17.28
N LEU A 343 18.47 5.33 17.26
CA LEU A 343 18.78 3.97 16.85
C LEU A 343 18.99 3.10 18.08
N THR A 344 18.25 1.99 18.15
CA THR A 344 18.54 0.91 19.09
C THR A 344 19.38 -0.13 18.35
N PRO A 345 20.59 -0.46 18.85
CA PRO A 345 21.50 -1.37 18.17
C PRO A 345 20.98 -2.82 18.18
N TRP A 346 21.67 -3.67 17.43
CA TRP A 346 21.36 -5.09 17.31
C TRP A 346 21.27 -5.81 18.66
N GLY A 347 20.26 -6.66 18.81
CA GLY A 347 20.14 -7.57 19.96
C GLY A 347 18.88 -8.44 19.89
N PRO A 348 18.66 -9.29 20.92
CA PRO A 348 17.46 -10.12 21.02
C PRO A 348 16.18 -9.30 21.14
N ALA A 349 15.07 -9.80 20.56
CA ALA A 349 13.79 -9.09 20.49
C ALA A 349 13.33 -8.47 21.83
N ALA A 350 13.35 -9.24 22.93
CA ALA A 350 12.90 -8.75 24.24
C ALA A 350 13.69 -7.53 24.73
N GLN A 351 15.01 -7.53 24.53
CA GLN A 351 15.87 -6.42 24.95
C GLN A 351 15.63 -5.17 24.08
N VAL A 352 15.51 -5.37 22.77
CA VAL A 352 15.29 -4.28 21.80
C VAL A 352 13.92 -3.64 22.01
N VAL A 353 12.87 -4.43 22.29
CA VAL A 353 11.53 -3.92 22.64
C VAL A 353 11.61 -3.03 23.89
N THR A 354 12.28 -3.47 24.95
CA THR A 354 12.41 -2.67 26.18
C THR A 354 13.23 -1.40 25.96
N ARG A 355 14.38 -1.48 25.29
CA ARG A 355 15.25 -0.32 25.01
C ARG A 355 14.56 0.71 24.12
N SER A 356 13.92 0.27 23.04
CA SER A 356 13.19 1.16 22.13
C SER A 356 11.98 1.83 22.80
N ARG A 357 11.31 1.18 23.75
CA ARG A 357 10.28 1.83 24.58
C ARG A 357 10.87 2.91 25.48
N ARG A 358 11.99 2.62 26.16
CA ARG A 358 12.66 3.58 27.05
C ARG A 358 13.18 4.81 26.31
N ALA A 359 13.82 4.61 25.15
CA ALA A 359 14.31 5.71 24.32
C ALA A 359 13.17 6.68 23.94
N ARG A 360 12.00 6.15 23.55
CA ARG A 360 10.82 6.96 23.20
C ARG A 360 10.19 7.66 24.41
N SER A 361 10.15 7.04 25.58
CA SER A 361 9.63 7.70 26.79
C SER A 361 10.56 8.81 27.30
N GLY A 362 11.87 8.69 27.08
CA GLY A 362 12.84 9.73 27.42
C GLY A 362 12.78 10.94 26.48
N ALA A 363 12.47 10.72 25.20
CA ALA A 363 12.29 11.77 24.20
C ALA A 363 11.05 12.67 24.46
N GLY A 364 10.09 12.23 25.28
CA GLY A 364 8.86 12.96 25.61
C GLY A 364 8.85 13.68 26.97
N ALA A 365 9.96 13.72 27.71
CA ALA A 365 10.03 14.32 29.04
C ALA A 365 10.32 15.84 29.00
N GLY A 366 9.55 16.59 28.20
CA GLY A 366 9.30 18.01 28.42
C GLY A 366 7.99 18.14 29.21
N ALA A 367 8.00 18.89 30.32
CA ALA A 367 6.95 18.94 31.33
C ALA A 367 5.51 19.04 30.76
N GLY A 368 4.65 18.06 31.06
CA GLY A 368 3.18 18.22 30.98
C GLY A 368 2.36 17.15 30.24
N ALA A 369 2.94 16.11 29.63
CA ALA A 369 2.16 15.09 28.91
C ALA A 369 1.77 13.90 29.81
N ALA A 370 0.51 13.86 30.21
CA ALA A 370 -0.09 12.73 30.91
C ALA A 370 0.06 11.42 30.11
N ALA A 371 0.38 10.33 30.82
CA ALA A 371 0.56 9.00 30.28
C ALA A 371 -0.70 8.47 29.56
N GLY A 372 -0.81 8.74 28.27
CA GLY A 372 -1.80 8.20 27.36
C GLY A 372 -1.10 7.84 26.06
N ALA A 373 -1.25 6.58 25.63
CA ALA A 373 -0.88 6.02 24.32
C ALA A 373 0.05 6.89 23.47
N GLY A 374 1.35 6.55 23.42
CA GLY A 374 2.29 7.13 22.44
C GLY A 374 1.67 7.00 21.05
N SER A 375 1.08 8.09 20.60
CA SER A 375 0.22 8.08 19.44
C SER A 375 1.14 8.10 18.22
N GLU A 376 0.69 7.57 17.09
CA GLU A 376 1.43 7.74 15.82
C GLU A 376 1.63 9.21 15.42
N ARG A 377 1.17 10.18 16.25
CA ARG A 377 1.44 11.61 16.08
C ARG A 377 2.86 12.01 16.49
N ASP A 378 3.53 11.24 17.36
CA ASP A 378 4.81 11.66 17.94
C ASP A 378 6.02 11.20 17.10
N GLY A 379 5.86 10.19 16.24
CA GLY A 379 6.94 9.71 15.37
C GLY A 379 6.76 8.30 14.78
N TRP A 380 7.76 7.86 14.03
CA TRP A 380 7.74 6.62 13.24
C TRP A 380 8.81 5.63 13.70
N LEU A 381 8.44 4.35 13.79
CA LEU A 381 9.34 3.26 14.15
C LEU A 381 9.53 2.30 12.97
N ASP A 382 10.79 2.01 12.66
CA ASP A 382 11.23 0.95 11.77
C ASP A 382 11.97 -0.13 12.55
N VAL A 383 11.76 -1.39 12.17
CA VAL A 383 12.40 -2.55 12.80
C VAL A 383 13.21 -3.28 11.73
N TYR A 384 14.47 -3.54 12.05
CA TYR A 384 15.47 -4.12 11.17
C TYR A 384 15.81 -5.55 11.62
N ARG A 385 16.12 -6.41 10.65
CA ARG A 385 16.54 -7.81 10.83
C ARG A 385 17.81 -8.08 10.01
N ARG A 386 18.55 -9.13 10.37
CA ARG A 386 19.64 -9.66 9.54
C ARG A 386 19.23 -10.95 8.84
N THR A 387 19.71 -11.12 7.62
CA THR A 387 19.60 -12.33 6.80
C THR A 387 20.80 -13.24 7.06
N ARG A 388 20.62 -14.57 6.93
CA ARG A 388 21.73 -15.56 6.90
C ARG A 388 22.07 -16.02 5.50
N THR A 389 21.12 -15.89 4.58
CA THR A 389 21.22 -16.36 3.20
C THR A 389 21.40 -15.19 2.24
N THR A 390 21.71 -15.50 0.98
CA THR A 390 21.81 -14.55 -0.14
C THR A 390 20.81 -14.88 -1.23
N LEU A 391 20.38 -13.89 -2.01
CA LEU A 391 19.58 -14.10 -3.22
C LEU A 391 20.48 -14.66 -4.34
N PRO A 392 20.15 -15.76 -5.01
CA PRO A 392 20.95 -16.27 -6.12
C PRO A 392 20.80 -15.37 -7.33
N ARG A 393 21.92 -15.20 -8.03
CA ARG A 393 21.93 -14.43 -9.26
C ARG A 393 21.03 -15.02 -10.34
N ARG A 394 20.95 -16.34 -10.48
CA ARG A 394 20.06 -17.01 -11.44
C ARG A 394 18.59 -16.62 -11.25
N ASP A 395 18.13 -16.57 -10.00
CA ASP A 395 16.75 -16.22 -9.68
C ASP A 395 16.49 -14.75 -9.96
N LEU A 396 17.44 -13.87 -9.64
CA LEU A 396 17.39 -12.46 -10.00
C LEU A 396 17.30 -12.27 -11.53
N ASP A 397 18.13 -12.97 -12.31
CA ASP A 397 18.14 -12.87 -13.77
C ASP A 397 16.81 -13.36 -14.36
N ARG A 398 16.23 -14.44 -13.81
CA ARG A 398 14.92 -14.94 -14.25
C ARG A 398 13.78 -13.97 -13.88
N LEU A 399 13.77 -13.47 -12.65
CA LEU A 399 12.79 -12.47 -12.20
C LEU A 399 12.90 -11.17 -13.00
N GLN A 400 14.10 -10.78 -13.41
CA GLN A 400 14.32 -9.64 -14.30
C GLN A 400 13.64 -9.85 -15.67
N GLN A 401 13.79 -11.03 -16.28
CA GLN A 401 13.13 -11.35 -17.55
C GLN A 401 11.60 -11.27 -17.42
N LEU A 402 11.05 -11.84 -16.36
CA LEU A 402 9.60 -11.84 -16.10
C LEU A 402 9.07 -10.43 -15.80
N ALA A 403 9.81 -9.64 -15.02
CA ALA A 403 9.47 -8.24 -14.75
C ALA A 403 9.51 -7.39 -16.04
N ALA A 404 10.46 -7.65 -16.93
CA ALA A 404 10.53 -6.99 -18.24
C ALA A 404 9.28 -7.26 -19.08
N GLN A 405 8.76 -8.50 -19.09
CA GLN A 405 7.51 -8.82 -19.76
C GLN A 405 6.29 -8.14 -19.09
N ALA A 406 6.23 -8.10 -17.75
CA ALA A 406 5.18 -7.35 -17.05
C ALA A 406 5.20 -5.84 -17.36
N MET A 407 6.38 -5.25 -17.55
CA MET A 407 6.52 -3.85 -17.99
C MET A 407 5.97 -3.62 -19.40
N ARG A 408 6.00 -4.62 -20.29
CA ARG A 408 5.37 -4.52 -21.62
C ARG A 408 3.85 -4.39 -21.51
N ILE A 409 3.23 -5.14 -20.59
CA ILE A 409 1.80 -5.01 -20.29
C ILE A 409 1.48 -3.61 -19.75
N LEU A 410 2.27 -3.12 -18.80
CA LEU A 410 2.10 -1.75 -18.29
C LEU A 410 2.31 -0.68 -19.37
N ALA A 411 3.20 -0.92 -20.33
CA ALA A 411 3.41 -0.03 -21.46
C ALA A 411 2.20 0.01 -22.40
N LEU A 412 1.56 -1.15 -22.69
CA LEU A 412 0.29 -1.20 -23.43
C LEU A 412 -0.80 -0.39 -22.72
N ILE A 413 -0.99 -0.62 -21.42
CA ILE A 413 -1.98 0.12 -20.60
C ILE A 413 -1.67 1.64 -20.61
N SER A 414 -0.39 2.01 -20.56
CA SER A 414 0.03 3.42 -20.52
C SER A 414 -0.02 4.11 -21.89
N ALA A 415 -0.09 3.35 -22.99
CA ALA A 415 -0.31 3.86 -24.34
C ALA A 415 -1.78 4.24 -24.55
N ASP A 416 -2.69 3.50 -23.92
CA ASP A 416 -4.15 3.71 -23.98
C ASP A 416 -4.68 4.71 -22.96
N ALA A 417 -3.91 5.02 -21.90
CA ALA A 417 -4.36 5.94 -20.87
C ALA A 417 -4.47 7.37 -21.40
N ASP A 418 -5.60 8.04 -21.14
CA ASP A 418 -5.78 9.48 -21.33
C ASP A 418 -4.70 10.23 -20.54
N ARG A 419 -3.70 10.75 -21.25
CA ARG A 419 -2.68 11.62 -20.66
C ARG A 419 -3.25 13.02 -20.58
N PRO A 420 -3.00 13.76 -19.48
CA PRO A 420 -3.23 15.19 -19.48
C PRO A 420 -2.54 15.77 -20.72
N ALA A 421 -3.30 16.55 -21.52
CA ALA A 421 -2.71 17.25 -22.64
C ALA A 421 -1.48 18.03 -22.12
N PRO A 422 -0.33 17.96 -22.79
CA PRO A 422 0.79 18.82 -22.43
C PRO A 422 0.28 20.27 -22.41
N PRO A 423 0.89 21.15 -21.59
CA PRO A 423 0.58 22.57 -21.66
C PRO A 423 0.63 23.05 -23.12
N PRO A 424 -0.19 24.05 -23.50
CA PRO A 424 -0.24 24.54 -24.87
C PRO A 424 1.17 24.73 -25.42
N ARG A 425 1.42 24.20 -26.61
CA ARG A 425 2.70 24.39 -27.32
C ARG A 425 2.70 25.75 -28.02
N ASP A 426 2.46 26.80 -27.24
CA ASP A 426 2.77 28.16 -27.63
C ASP A 426 4.28 28.34 -27.42
N SER A 427 5.02 28.95 -28.35
CA SER A 427 6.46 29.21 -28.18
C SER A 427 6.69 30.21 -27.04
N THR A 428 6.53 29.75 -25.80
CA THR A 428 6.50 30.59 -24.61
C THR A 428 7.49 30.11 -23.57
N CYS A 429 8.17 31.10 -23.01
CA CYS A 429 9.11 31.00 -21.92
C CYS A 429 8.45 31.72 -20.74
N ARG A 430 8.18 31.01 -19.64
CA ARG A 430 7.42 31.58 -18.51
C ARG A 430 7.99 31.11 -17.17
N PRO A 431 8.09 31.98 -16.16
CA PRO A 431 8.42 31.57 -14.80
C PRO A 431 7.43 30.52 -14.29
N LEU A 432 7.94 29.51 -13.57
CA LEU A 432 7.11 28.42 -13.01
C LEU A 432 5.98 28.98 -12.13
N MET A 433 6.30 29.98 -11.30
CA MET A 433 5.35 30.59 -10.37
C MET A 433 4.21 31.33 -11.08
N ASP A 434 4.47 31.94 -12.24
CA ASP A 434 3.42 32.57 -13.06
C ASP A 434 2.46 31.56 -13.68
N VAL A 435 2.95 30.37 -14.04
CA VAL A 435 2.11 29.27 -14.53
C VAL A 435 1.24 28.73 -13.40
N LEU A 436 1.83 28.50 -12.22
CA LEU A 436 1.12 28.01 -11.04
C LEU A 436 0.01 28.98 -10.61
N ARG A 437 0.32 30.27 -10.47
CA ARG A 437 -0.64 31.31 -10.06
C ARG A 437 -1.83 31.39 -11.02
N ARG A 438 -1.59 31.31 -12.33
CA ARG A 438 -2.69 31.27 -13.32
C ARG A 438 -3.59 30.05 -13.17
N ARG A 439 -3.03 28.84 -12.96
CA ARG A 439 -3.82 27.63 -12.70
C ARG A 439 -4.66 27.73 -11.42
N LEU A 440 -4.14 28.38 -10.39
CA LEU A 440 -4.87 28.63 -9.14
C LEU A 440 -6.01 29.63 -9.37
N ASN A 441 -5.77 30.71 -10.10
CA ASN A 441 -6.75 31.77 -10.36
C ASN A 441 -7.89 31.34 -11.30
N THR A 442 -7.65 30.40 -12.23
CA THR A 442 -8.70 29.85 -13.12
C THR A 442 -9.59 28.81 -12.45
N GLY A 443 -9.28 28.40 -11.21
CA GLY A 443 -9.97 27.33 -10.51
C GLY A 443 -9.74 25.94 -11.10
N GLU A 444 -8.86 25.80 -12.10
CA GLU A 444 -8.40 24.51 -12.63
C GLU A 444 -7.75 23.66 -11.54
N ALA A 445 -7.10 24.31 -10.57
CA ALA A 445 -6.46 23.66 -9.44
C ALA A 445 -7.41 22.82 -8.56
N ASN A 446 -8.70 23.16 -8.52
CA ASN A 446 -9.72 22.41 -7.77
C ASN A 446 -10.32 21.24 -8.58
N ARG A 447 -10.09 21.16 -9.89
CA ARG A 447 -10.78 20.22 -10.80
C ARG A 447 -10.02 18.90 -11.01
N ARG A 448 -8.70 18.88 -10.80
CA ARG A 448 -7.85 17.71 -11.04
C ARG A 448 -7.02 17.39 -9.80
N ALA A 449 -7.64 16.75 -8.81
CA ALA A 449 -6.84 16.00 -7.83
C ALA A 449 -5.93 15.04 -8.60
N TRP A 450 -4.68 14.87 -8.16
CA TRP A 450 -3.75 13.85 -8.66
C TRP A 450 -4.37 12.45 -8.45
N ARG A 451 -5.28 12.05 -9.35
CA ARG A 451 -6.02 10.80 -9.26
C ARG A 451 -5.05 9.69 -9.64
N GLN A 452 -4.92 8.71 -8.75
CA GLN A 452 -4.27 7.47 -9.15
C GLN A 452 -5.07 6.87 -10.30
N PRO A 453 -4.45 6.62 -11.47
CA PRO A 453 -5.14 5.95 -12.55
C PRO A 453 -5.60 4.58 -12.06
N PRO A 454 -6.73 4.05 -12.58
CA PRO A 454 -7.14 2.70 -12.28
C PRO A 454 -6.01 1.73 -12.65
N ASP A 455 -5.83 0.74 -11.79
CA ASP A 455 -4.85 -0.34 -11.94
C ASP A 455 -4.94 -0.99 -13.34
N TRP A 456 -6.17 -1.25 -13.76
CA TRP A 456 -6.55 -1.64 -15.10
C TRP A 456 -7.50 -0.57 -15.67
N ALA A 457 -7.00 0.31 -16.54
CA ALA A 457 -7.84 1.28 -17.24
C ALA A 457 -8.60 0.57 -18.37
N PRO A 458 -9.80 1.04 -18.76
CA PRO A 458 -10.43 0.61 -20.01
C PRO A 458 -9.49 0.88 -21.21
N PRO A 459 -9.48 0.03 -22.24
CA PRO A 459 -8.73 0.31 -23.45
C PRO A 459 -9.31 1.52 -24.17
N ALA A 460 -8.47 2.25 -24.90
CA ALA A 460 -8.90 3.42 -25.68
C ALA A 460 -9.81 2.99 -26.85
N THR A 461 -9.44 1.90 -27.53
CA THR A 461 -10.25 1.22 -28.56
C THR A 461 -10.00 -0.29 -28.51
N GLU A 462 -10.86 -1.09 -29.14
CA GLU A 462 -10.66 -2.55 -29.21
C GLU A 462 -9.44 -2.92 -30.07
N GLU A 463 -9.08 -2.09 -31.04
CA GLU A 463 -7.94 -2.29 -31.94
C GLU A 463 -6.61 -1.83 -31.34
N SER A 464 -6.59 -1.15 -30.19
CA SER A 464 -5.34 -0.78 -29.53
C SER A 464 -4.55 -2.03 -29.10
N GLY A 465 -3.25 -1.89 -28.85
CA GLY A 465 -2.46 -3.05 -28.38
C GLY A 465 -2.99 -3.62 -27.06
N PHE A 466 -3.51 -2.76 -26.16
CA PHE A 466 -4.13 -3.21 -24.92
C PHE A 466 -5.53 -3.81 -25.16
N GLY A 467 -6.34 -3.22 -26.06
CA GLY A 467 -7.64 -3.76 -26.47
C GLY A 467 -7.53 -5.17 -27.06
N ARG A 468 -6.56 -5.39 -27.96
CA ARG A 468 -6.27 -6.72 -28.53
C ARG A 468 -5.87 -7.74 -27.47
N LEU A 469 -5.04 -7.35 -26.49
CA LEU A 469 -4.68 -8.22 -25.37
C LEU A 469 -5.92 -8.63 -24.56
N LEU A 470 -6.82 -7.69 -24.25
CA LEU A 470 -8.05 -7.99 -23.53
C LEU A 470 -8.99 -8.90 -24.33
N GLY A 471 -9.11 -8.68 -25.64
CA GLY A 471 -9.89 -9.55 -26.53
C GLY A 471 -9.38 -10.99 -26.53
N GLU A 472 -8.06 -11.18 -26.59
CA GLU A 472 -7.45 -12.50 -26.53
C GLU A 472 -7.61 -13.18 -25.17
N LEU A 473 -7.46 -12.43 -24.06
CA LEU A 473 -7.74 -12.97 -22.72
C LEU A 473 -9.22 -13.39 -22.59
N ASN A 474 -10.16 -12.60 -23.11
CA ASN A 474 -11.57 -12.93 -23.12
C ASN A 474 -11.86 -14.22 -23.91
N ARG A 475 -11.26 -14.36 -25.09
CA ARG A 475 -11.36 -15.57 -25.93
C ARG A 475 -10.83 -16.81 -25.23
N ARG A 476 -9.69 -16.70 -24.53
CA ARG A 476 -9.12 -17.81 -23.75
C ARG A 476 -10.05 -18.21 -22.60
N LEU A 477 -10.66 -17.24 -21.92
CA LEU A 477 -11.64 -17.50 -20.85
C LEU A 477 -12.87 -18.26 -21.36
N ASP A 478 -13.42 -17.87 -22.51
CA ASP A 478 -14.61 -18.52 -23.09
C ASP A 478 -14.34 -19.94 -23.60
N SER A 479 -13.09 -20.23 -23.97
CA SER A 479 -12.68 -21.57 -24.42
C SER A 479 -12.63 -22.63 -23.30
N GLY A 480 -12.90 -22.26 -22.04
CA GLY A 480 -13.01 -23.20 -20.93
C GLY A 480 -11.70 -23.86 -20.50
N ARG A 481 -10.52 -23.36 -20.93
CA ARG A 481 -9.21 -23.80 -20.45
C ARG A 481 -8.99 -23.34 -19.00
N GLY A 482 -9.68 -24.01 -18.07
CA GLY A 482 -9.76 -23.64 -16.66
C GLY A 482 -8.46 -23.89 -15.91
N GLY A 483 -7.93 -22.84 -15.28
CA GLY A 483 -6.92 -22.93 -14.23
C GLY A 483 -6.07 -21.67 -14.14
N ARG A 484 -5.38 -21.32 -15.23
CA ARG A 484 -4.42 -20.21 -15.31
C ARG A 484 -4.38 -19.63 -16.72
N LEU A 485 -4.38 -18.31 -16.82
CA LEU A 485 -4.08 -17.59 -18.05
C LEU A 485 -2.63 -17.17 -18.04
N ASP A 486 -1.88 -17.56 -19.06
CA ASP A 486 -0.50 -17.11 -19.21
C ASP A 486 -0.37 -16.08 -20.32
N ILE A 487 0.40 -15.03 -20.05
CA ILE A 487 0.80 -14.01 -21.00
C ILE A 487 2.30 -14.22 -21.26
N ASP A 488 2.61 -14.88 -22.36
CA ASP A 488 3.98 -15.12 -22.81
C ASP A 488 4.48 -13.98 -23.72
N ALA A 489 5.75 -14.10 -24.13
CA ALA A 489 6.37 -13.10 -24.99
C ALA A 489 5.75 -13.07 -26.39
N GLU A 490 5.33 -14.23 -26.92
CA GLU A 490 4.72 -14.38 -28.24
C GLU A 490 3.39 -13.64 -28.32
N LEU A 491 2.50 -13.85 -27.34
CA LEU A 491 1.25 -13.10 -27.24
C LEU A 491 1.51 -11.58 -27.17
N LEU A 492 2.51 -11.15 -26.40
CA LEU A 492 2.87 -9.74 -26.30
C LEU A 492 3.41 -9.18 -27.62
N ASP A 493 4.13 -9.98 -28.40
CA ASP A 493 4.59 -9.60 -29.75
C ASP A 493 3.40 -9.48 -30.72
N GLU A 494 2.46 -10.44 -30.71
CA GLU A 494 1.25 -10.44 -31.55
C GLU A 494 0.36 -9.21 -31.32
N VAL A 495 0.18 -8.80 -30.06
CA VAL A 495 -0.63 -7.62 -29.73
C VAL A 495 0.13 -6.30 -29.91
N GLY A 496 1.39 -6.34 -30.34
CA GLY A 496 2.21 -5.15 -30.63
C GLY A 496 2.79 -4.46 -29.39
N ALA A 497 3.08 -5.20 -28.33
CA ALA A 497 3.74 -4.66 -27.15
C ALA A 497 5.21 -4.31 -27.44
N PRO A 498 5.77 -3.23 -26.86
CA PRO A 498 7.15 -2.84 -27.10
C PRO A 498 8.14 -3.94 -26.65
N PRO A 499 9.38 -3.96 -27.14
CA PRO A 499 10.39 -4.95 -26.72
C PRO A 499 10.62 -4.96 -25.21
N ALA A 500 10.95 -6.14 -24.68
CA ALA A 500 11.34 -6.30 -23.28
C ALA A 500 12.68 -5.59 -23.00
N ALA A 501 12.64 -4.38 -22.44
CA ALA A 501 13.84 -3.62 -22.10
C ALA A 501 13.68 -2.85 -20.77
N ILE A 502 14.77 -2.82 -19.99
CA ILE A 502 14.86 -2.01 -18.77
C ILE A 502 15.70 -0.78 -19.10
N ASP A 503 15.00 0.31 -19.44
CA ASP A 503 15.59 1.57 -19.90
C ASP A 503 15.70 2.64 -18.81
N TRP A 504 15.43 2.26 -17.57
CA TRP A 504 15.68 3.07 -16.37
C TRP A 504 15.77 2.11 -15.19
N PRO A 505 16.58 2.37 -14.16
CA PRO A 505 16.59 1.51 -12.98
C PRO A 505 15.18 1.43 -12.36
N VAL A 506 14.68 0.21 -12.14
CA VAL A 506 13.33 -0.05 -11.62
C VAL A 506 13.42 -0.84 -10.33
N ASP A 507 12.65 -0.43 -9.32
CA ASP A 507 12.41 -1.24 -8.13
C ASP A 507 11.18 -2.12 -8.37
N CYS A 508 11.38 -3.44 -8.32
CA CYS A 508 10.35 -4.48 -8.48
C CYS A 508 10.03 -5.09 -7.12
N LEU A 509 8.84 -4.81 -6.59
CA LEU A 509 8.33 -5.47 -5.38
C LEU A 509 7.49 -6.69 -5.78
N LEU A 510 7.92 -7.84 -5.29
CA LEU A 510 7.19 -9.09 -5.45
C LEU A 510 7.14 -9.86 -4.13
N ARG A 511 6.18 -10.76 -3.98
CA ARG A 511 6.14 -11.72 -2.88
C ARG A 511 6.79 -13.02 -3.38
N PRO A 512 7.96 -13.42 -2.87
CA PRO A 512 8.65 -14.61 -3.34
C PRO A 512 7.88 -15.86 -2.91
N ALA A 513 7.92 -16.89 -3.75
CA ALA A 513 7.40 -18.21 -3.44
C ALA A 513 8.53 -19.24 -3.39
N ASN A 514 8.34 -20.30 -2.62
CA ASN A 514 9.29 -21.40 -2.56
C ASN A 514 9.24 -22.24 -3.86
N PRO A 515 10.27 -23.05 -4.14
CA PRO A 515 10.36 -23.81 -5.39
C PRO A 515 9.20 -24.77 -5.65
N SER A 516 8.52 -25.28 -4.60
CA SER A 516 7.40 -26.21 -4.75
C SER A 516 6.09 -25.55 -5.18
N ALA A 517 6.01 -24.21 -5.15
CA ALA A 517 4.76 -23.49 -5.42
C ALA A 517 4.32 -23.51 -6.90
N GLY A 518 5.21 -23.85 -7.83
CA GLY A 518 4.95 -23.81 -9.28
C GLY A 518 4.90 -22.40 -9.88
N TYR A 519 5.38 -21.40 -9.14
CA TYR A 519 5.63 -20.01 -9.57
C TYR A 519 6.78 -19.42 -8.72
N LEU A 520 7.49 -18.43 -9.25
CA LEU A 520 8.64 -17.80 -8.56
C LEU A 520 8.23 -16.68 -7.63
N GLY A 521 7.14 -15.99 -7.95
CA GLY A 521 6.62 -14.94 -7.10
C GLY A 521 5.34 -14.31 -7.61
N VAL A 522 4.78 -13.43 -6.78
CA VAL A 522 3.61 -12.63 -7.09
C VAL A 522 4.01 -11.17 -7.19
N LEU A 523 3.88 -10.57 -8.37
CA LEU A 523 4.14 -9.16 -8.56
C LEU A 523 3.19 -8.32 -7.70
N ASP A 524 3.74 -7.39 -6.91
CA ASP A 524 2.93 -6.39 -6.21
C ASP A 524 2.95 -5.10 -7.03
N GLN A 525 4.13 -4.52 -7.23
CA GLN A 525 4.29 -3.18 -7.80
C GLN A 525 5.67 -2.99 -8.44
N LEU A 526 5.73 -2.07 -9.41
CA LEU A 526 6.95 -1.59 -10.07
C LEU A 526 7.05 -0.07 -9.88
N TRP A 527 8.26 0.44 -9.60
CA TRP A 527 8.55 1.86 -9.48
C TRP A 527 9.85 2.23 -10.19
N PRO A 528 10.03 3.50 -10.57
CA PRO A 528 11.37 4.06 -10.70
C PRO A 528 12.20 3.78 -9.43
N ALA A 529 13.48 3.48 -9.61
CA ALA A 529 14.37 3.17 -8.50
C ALA A 529 14.51 4.33 -7.50
N GLY A 530 14.81 4.00 -6.25
CA GLY A 530 15.19 4.95 -5.20
C GLY A 530 14.01 5.53 -4.43
N ILE A 531 12.78 5.08 -4.72
CA ILE A 531 11.56 5.57 -4.08
C ILE A 531 11.25 4.79 -2.78
N VAL A 532 11.37 3.46 -2.84
CA VAL A 532 10.70 2.57 -1.89
C VAL A 532 11.62 2.14 -0.74
N ASP A 533 12.93 2.18 -0.96
CA ASP A 533 13.99 1.84 -0.02
C ASP A 533 14.62 3.06 0.67
N SER A 534 14.39 4.26 0.15
CA SER A 534 15.01 5.53 0.57
C SER A 534 14.94 5.76 2.09
N ARG A 535 13.77 5.53 2.70
CA ARG A 535 13.57 5.77 4.14
C ARG A 535 14.43 4.89 5.06
N PHE A 536 14.95 3.78 4.55
CA PHE A 536 15.73 2.82 5.34
C PHE A 536 17.25 3.01 5.18
N ALA A 537 17.67 3.75 4.15
CA ALA A 537 19.07 3.87 3.74
C ALA A 537 19.97 4.34 4.89
N GLN A 538 19.59 5.41 5.59
CA GLN A 538 20.36 5.96 6.70
C GLN A 538 20.55 4.95 7.83
N ALA A 539 19.50 4.21 8.18
CA ALA A 539 19.60 3.20 9.23
C ALA A 539 20.47 2.03 8.80
N PHE A 540 20.45 1.64 7.52
CA PHE A 540 21.37 0.64 7.00
C PHE A 540 22.83 1.11 6.99
N ASP A 541 23.09 2.38 6.69
CA ASP A 541 24.43 2.96 6.80
C ASP A 541 24.94 2.96 8.26
N ALA A 542 24.05 3.09 9.24
CA ALA A 542 24.42 3.07 10.66
C ALA A 542 24.46 1.66 11.28
N LEU A 543 23.66 0.71 10.79
CA LEU A 543 23.46 -0.61 11.40
C LEU A 543 24.16 -1.74 10.62
N SER A 544 24.53 -1.54 9.36
CA SER A 544 25.08 -2.56 8.44
C SER A 544 26.28 -2.00 7.68
N ASP A 545 26.84 -2.76 6.72
CA ASP A 545 27.95 -2.31 5.85
C ASP A 545 27.53 -1.29 4.76
N GLY A 546 26.44 -0.56 5.00
CA GLY A 546 25.80 0.39 4.08
C GLY A 546 24.64 -0.16 3.26
N ALA A 547 24.12 0.68 2.37
CA ALA A 547 23.09 0.33 1.38
C ALA A 547 23.66 0.30 -0.07
N PRO A 548 24.23 -0.83 -0.52
CA PRO A 548 24.76 -1.05 -1.88
C PRO A 548 23.92 -0.48 -3.02
N GLN A 549 22.63 -0.80 -3.01
CA GLN A 549 21.66 -0.40 -4.02
C GLN A 549 21.48 1.13 -4.09
N VAL A 550 21.56 1.82 -2.95
CA VAL A 550 21.45 3.29 -2.86
C VAL A 550 22.70 3.94 -3.43
N ARG A 551 23.89 3.42 -3.09
CA ARG A 551 25.17 3.91 -3.62
C ARG A 551 25.26 3.73 -5.13
N SER A 552 24.89 2.54 -5.64
CA SER A 552 24.91 2.23 -7.07
C SER A 552 23.92 3.09 -7.86
N TYR A 553 22.73 3.35 -7.32
CA TYR A 553 21.76 4.24 -7.97
C TYR A 553 22.22 5.71 -7.98
N ARG A 554 22.79 6.22 -6.89
CA ARG A 554 23.41 7.56 -6.86
C ARG A 554 24.50 7.69 -7.94
N ARG A 555 25.39 6.70 -8.01
CA ARG A 555 26.47 6.65 -9.02
C ARG A 555 25.93 6.64 -10.45
N PHE A 556 24.81 5.95 -10.68
CA PHE A 556 24.13 5.97 -11.98
C PHE A 556 23.62 7.37 -12.33
N LEU A 557 22.98 8.06 -11.38
CA LEU A 557 22.48 9.42 -11.59
C LEU A 557 23.62 10.41 -11.82
N ASP A 558 24.68 10.36 -11.01
CA ASP A 558 25.89 11.18 -11.19
C ASP A 558 26.48 11.00 -12.59
N ARG A 559 26.63 9.75 -13.04
CA ARG A 559 27.17 9.47 -14.37
C ARG A 559 26.24 9.91 -15.50
N LEU A 560 24.93 9.76 -15.31
CA LEU A 560 23.95 10.23 -16.29
C LEU A 560 23.99 11.75 -16.43
N GLU A 561 24.16 12.48 -15.33
CA GLU A 561 24.36 13.93 -15.31
C GLU A 561 25.58 14.33 -16.16
N GLU A 562 26.72 13.67 -15.94
CA GLU A 562 27.97 13.89 -16.67
C GLU A 562 27.84 13.64 -18.18
N GLU A 563 27.17 12.55 -18.57
CA GLU A 563 27.06 12.12 -19.96
C GLU A 563 26.03 12.90 -20.79
N THR A 564 25.05 13.52 -20.12
CA THR A 564 23.95 14.26 -20.77
C THR A 564 24.09 15.78 -20.64
N GLY A 565 24.82 16.28 -19.63
CA GLY A 565 24.93 17.70 -19.29
C GLY A 565 23.69 18.30 -18.61
N LEU A 566 22.60 17.54 -18.49
CA LEU A 566 21.37 17.93 -17.80
C LEU A 566 21.62 17.98 -16.30
N LEU A 567 21.07 18.96 -15.58
CA LEU A 567 21.17 19.00 -14.12
C LEU A 567 20.01 18.20 -13.50
N LEU A 568 20.29 17.13 -12.75
CA LEU A 568 19.26 16.37 -12.05
C LEU A 568 18.87 17.12 -10.76
N VAL A 569 17.58 17.43 -10.60
CA VAL A 569 17.07 18.23 -9.48
C VAL A 569 16.04 17.44 -8.69
N GLU A 570 16.32 17.15 -7.43
CA GLU A 570 15.37 16.48 -6.53
C GLU A 570 14.23 17.44 -6.13
N LEU A 571 12.98 17.01 -6.29
CA LEU A 571 11.82 17.75 -5.82
C LEU A 571 11.48 17.38 -4.37
N LEU A 572 11.69 18.32 -3.45
CA LEU A 572 11.30 18.21 -2.05
C LEU A 572 9.92 18.84 -1.82
N ILE A 573 8.96 18.03 -1.37
CA ILE A 573 7.61 18.49 -1.02
C ILE A 573 7.46 18.46 0.52
N PRO A 574 6.86 19.44 1.18
CA PRO A 574 6.60 19.39 2.61
C PRO A 574 5.68 18.21 3.02
N PRO A 575 5.86 17.58 4.20
CA PRO A 575 4.90 16.60 4.71
C PRO A 575 3.62 17.27 5.23
N LEU A 576 2.62 17.40 4.35
CA LEU A 576 1.35 18.07 4.67
C LEU A 576 0.29 17.15 5.29
N SER A 577 0.64 15.92 5.68
CA SER A 577 -0.26 15.02 6.41
C SER A 577 0.52 13.98 7.21
N ALA A 578 -0.09 13.46 8.29
CA ALA A 578 0.49 12.37 9.07
C ALA A 578 0.79 11.13 8.20
N ARG A 579 -0.01 10.85 7.15
CA ARG A 579 0.30 9.72 6.23
C ARG A 579 1.54 9.99 5.36
N ALA A 580 1.78 11.24 4.99
CA ALA A 580 2.92 11.64 4.17
C ALA A 580 4.23 11.70 4.97
N ASP A 581 4.13 11.88 6.29
CA ASP A 581 5.25 12.13 7.18
C ASP A 581 6.23 10.94 7.31
N ASN A 582 5.71 9.70 7.31
CA ASN A 582 6.55 8.48 7.39
C ASN A 582 7.46 8.27 6.17
N ALA A 583 7.20 8.96 5.06
CA ALA A 583 7.82 8.72 3.75
C ALA A 583 8.75 9.86 3.29
N VAL A 584 9.13 10.78 4.18
CA VAL A 584 9.96 11.95 3.84
C VAL A 584 11.46 11.69 3.85
N ARG A 585 11.91 10.69 4.60
CA ARG A 585 13.31 10.31 4.75
C ARG A 585 13.88 9.80 3.42
N ARG A 586 14.96 10.41 2.95
CA ARG A 586 15.63 9.94 1.73
C ARG A 586 17.10 10.34 1.67
N PRO A 587 17.94 9.52 1.02
CA PRO A 587 19.30 9.90 0.65
C PRO A 587 19.29 11.14 -0.27
N ALA A 588 20.37 11.92 -0.24
CA ALA A 588 20.64 12.86 -1.31
C ALA A 588 21.06 12.06 -2.56
N TYR A 589 20.15 11.91 -3.53
CA TYR A 589 20.45 11.21 -4.79
C TYR A 589 21.07 12.11 -5.85
N THR A 590 20.75 13.41 -5.81
CA THR A 590 21.18 14.41 -6.78
C THR A 590 22.05 15.48 -6.13
N ARG A 591 22.73 16.29 -6.96
CA ARG A 591 23.58 17.40 -6.52
C ARG A 591 22.81 18.71 -6.32
N ALA A 592 21.57 18.77 -6.77
CA ALA A 592 20.68 19.92 -6.58
C ALA A 592 19.27 19.47 -6.16
N PHE A 593 18.54 20.35 -5.48
CA PHE A 593 17.15 20.13 -5.08
C PHE A 593 16.32 21.42 -5.15
N THR A 594 15.01 21.28 -5.26
CA THR A 594 14.03 22.39 -5.27
C THR A 594 12.80 22.05 -4.43
N GLY A 595 11.88 23.00 -4.26
CA GLY A 595 10.71 22.88 -3.39
C GLY A 595 11.04 23.29 -1.96
N ASP A 596 10.74 22.44 -0.98
CA ASP A 596 10.98 22.71 0.46
C ASP A 596 12.46 23.04 0.73
N PRO A 597 12.78 24.26 1.22
CA PRO A 597 14.15 24.74 1.39
C PRO A 597 14.89 24.12 2.58
N ASP A 598 14.19 23.45 3.50
CA ASP A 598 14.82 22.88 4.69
C ASP A 598 15.27 21.43 4.48
N LEU A 599 16.47 21.28 3.91
CA LEU A 599 17.09 19.98 3.73
C LEU A 599 17.34 19.23 5.06
N ALA A 600 17.58 19.97 6.15
CA ALA A 600 17.94 19.38 7.45
C ALA A 600 16.77 18.62 8.10
N THR A 601 15.52 18.90 7.69
CA THR A 601 14.35 18.09 8.02
C THR A 601 14.44 16.68 7.41
N TYR A 602 14.94 16.56 6.18
CA TYR A 602 14.92 15.32 5.41
C TYR A 602 16.19 14.47 5.60
N ARG A 603 17.26 15.12 6.03
CA ARG A 603 18.61 14.56 6.05
C ARG A 603 19.36 14.97 7.32
N PRO A 604 19.99 14.03 8.04
CA PRO A 604 20.86 14.37 9.15
C PRO A 604 22.11 15.14 8.67
N PRO A 605 22.66 16.04 9.50
CA PRO A 605 23.91 16.75 9.19
C PRO A 605 25.11 15.79 9.03
N GLY A 606 26.09 16.19 8.21
CA GLY A 606 27.41 15.51 8.11
C GLY A 606 27.57 14.44 7.03
N THR A 607 26.56 14.17 6.19
CA THR A 607 26.60 13.07 5.20
C THR A 607 27.22 13.47 3.84
N GLY A 608 28.34 14.19 3.80
CA GLY A 608 28.94 14.73 2.56
C GLY A 608 28.40 16.11 2.16
N PRO A 609 28.82 16.70 1.02
CA PRO A 609 28.44 18.05 0.66
C PRO A 609 26.92 18.19 0.54
N PRO A 610 26.34 19.32 1.00
CA PRO A 610 24.93 19.58 0.81
C PRO A 610 24.63 19.79 -0.69
N PRO A 611 23.57 19.20 -1.24
CA PRO A 611 23.10 19.55 -2.57
C PRO A 611 22.71 21.03 -2.60
N ARG A 612 22.86 21.66 -3.76
CA ARG A 612 22.51 23.06 -3.99
C ARG A 612 20.98 23.24 -4.01
N TYR A 613 20.47 24.21 -3.28
CA TYR A 613 19.06 24.61 -3.38
C TYR A 613 18.82 25.47 -4.63
N ILE A 614 17.74 25.19 -5.34
CA ILE A 614 17.23 25.99 -6.47
C ILE A 614 15.81 26.46 -6.07
N PRO A 615 15.60 27.76 -5.81
CA PRO A 615 14.27 28.31 -5.53
C PRO A 615 13.30 28.08 -6.70
N LEU A 616 12.02 27.88 -6.40
CA LEU A 616 11.00 27.69 -7.45
C LEU A 616 10.85 28.93 -8.35
N GLU A 617 11.12 30.13 -7.83
CA GLU A 617 11.10 31.38 -8.62
C GLU A 617 12.24 31.47 -9.64
N ALA A 618 13.33 30.74 -9.44
CA ALA A 618 14.46 30.70 -10.38
C ALA A 618 14.23 29.72 -11.55
N ILE A 619 13.13 28.94 -11.51
CA ILE A 619 12.83 27.93 -12.53
C ILE A 619 11.91 28.53 -13.60
N THR A 620 12.33 28.39 -14.84
CA THR A 620 11.56 28.76 -16.03
C THR A 620 11.11 27.52 -16.76
N VAL A 621 9.86 27.51 -17.21
CA VAL A 621 9.31 26.44 -18.05
C VAL A 621 9.18 26.94 -19.49
N HIS A 622 9.59 26.08 -20.42
CA HIS A 622 9.57 26.34 -21.85
C HIS A 622 8.62 25.36 -22.51
N SER A 623 7.80 25.87 -23.41
CA SER A 623 6.94 25.09 -24.28
C SER A 623 7.16 25.57 -25.71
N ASP A 624 7.34 24.65 -26.65
CA ASP A 624 7.34 24.94 -28.08
C ASP A 624 6.89 23.67 -28.87
N PRO A 625 6.80 23.71 -30.20
CA PRO A 625 6.45 22.52 -30.99
C PRO A 625 7.41 21.34 -30.80
N SER A 626 8.66 21.57 -30.40
CA SER A 626 9.70 20.57 -30.18
C SER A 626 9.58 19.87 -28.82
N GLY A 627 9.00 20.51 -27.80
CA GLY A 627 8.74 19.88 -26.51
C GLY A 627 8.42 20.83 -25.37
N PHE A 628 8.42 20.27 -24.17
CA PHE A 628 8.23 20.98 -22.90
C PHE A 628 9.39 20.62 -21.96
N TRP A 629 10.10 21.62 -21.43
CA TRP A 629 11.25 21.43 -20.54
C TRP A 629 11.35 22.56 -19.51
N ALA A 630 12.21 22.37 -18.51
CA ALA A 630 12.50 23.35 -17.48
C ALA A 630 13.98 23.74 -17.48
N GLU A 631 14.25 24.97 -17.06
CA GLU A 631 15.58 25.56 -16.99
C GLU A 631 15.78 26.27 -15.65
N ALA A 632 16.99 26.19 -15.11
CA ALA A 632 17.46 26.99 -13.97
C ALA A 632 18.92 27.39 -14.22
N ASP A 633 19.26 28.64 -13.96
CA ASP A 633 20.60 29.22 -14.20
C ASP A 633 21.14 28.97 -15.63
N GLY A 634 20.30 29.09 -16.66
CA GLY A 634 20.74 28.86 -18.04
C GLY A 634 20.92 27.38 -18.40
N ARG A 635 20.64 26.45 -17.49
CA ARG A 635 20.84 25.00 -17.68
C ARG A 635 19.52 24.26 -17.65
N ARG A 636 19.33 23.35 -18.62
CA ARG A 636 18.18 22.44 -18.60
C ARG A 636 18.24 21.55 -17.36
N ILE A 637 17.14 21.49 -16.65
CA ILE A 637 16.99 20.65 -15.45
C ILE A 637 16.15 19.42 -15.76
N TRP A 638 16.42 18.34 -15.05
CA TRP A 638 15.60 17.14 -15.02
C TRP A 638 15.06 16.94 -13.60
N PRO A 639 13.79 17.33 -13.35
CA PRO A 639 13.16 17.15 -12.06
C PRO A 639 12.91 15.67 -11.74
N MET A 640 13.27 15.26 -10.53
CA MET A 640 13.16 13.89 -10.03
C MET A 640 12.36 13.85 -8.73
N TYR A 641 11.57 12.78 -8.53
CA TYR A 641 10.74 12.65 -7.33
C TYR A 641 10.89 11.26 -6.69
N HIS A 642 11.73 11.18 -5.65
CA HIS A 642 12.03 9.92 -4.94
C HIS A 642 11.16 9.72 -3.69
N ALA A 643 9.83 9.77 -3.82
CA ALA A 643 8.91 9.54 -2.71
C ALA A 643 7.62 8.83 -3.13
N THR A 644 7.06 8.00 -2.23
CA THR A 644 5.83 7.22 -2.48
C THR A 644 4.53 8.01 -2.27
N ARG A 645 4.60 9.27 -1.85
CA ARG A 645 3.43 10.06 -1.45
C ARG A 645 2.85 10.84 -2.63
N SER A 646 1.53 10.98 -2.63
CA SER A 646 0.83 11.93 -3.51
C SER A 646 0.95 13.34 -2.92
N PRO A 647 1.42 14.34 -3.68
CA PRO A 647 1.38 15.73 -3.25
C PRO A 647 -0.06 16.21 -3.01
N LEU A 648 -0.26 17.14 -2.06
CA LEU A 648 -1.52 17.85 -1.86
C LEU A 648 -1.49 19.20 -2.61
N PRO A 649 -2.63 19.78 -3.00
CA PRO A 649 -2.67 21.13 -3.54
C PRO A 649 -1.97 22.16 -2.65
N PRO A 650 -1.18 23.09 -3.22
CA PRO A 650 -0.88 23.30 -4.65
C PRO A 650 0.35 22.52 -5.16
N TRP A 651 0.95 21.66 -4.33
CA TRP A 651 2.16 20.90 -4.66
C TRP A 651 1.95 19.81 -5.70
N ASP A 652 0.71 19.35 -5.87
CA ASP A 652 0.33 18.45 -6.97
C ASP A 652 0.52 19.11 -8.34
N HIS A 653 0.17 20.39 -8.48
CA HIS A 653 0.42 21.18 -9.70
C HIS A 653 1.91 21.41 -9.94
N VAL A 654 2.67 21.72 -8.88
CA VAL A 654 4.13 21.87 -8.98
C VAL A 654 4.78 20.57 -9.44
N ALA A 655 4.40 19.45 -8.83
CA ALA A 655 4.90 18.14 -9.22
C ALA A 655 4.48 17.76 -10.65
N GLU A 656 3.23 18.00 -11.03
CA GLU A 656 2.73 17.76 -12.39
C GLU A 656 3.55 18.53 -13.43
N LEU A 657 3.75 19.84 -13.23
CA LEU A 657 4.50 20.70 -14.15
C LEU A 657 5.97 20.30 -14.24
N LEU A 658 6.65 20.11 -13.11
CA LEU A 658 8.07 19.79 -13.12
C LEU A 658 8.35 18.38 -13.64
N LEU A 659 7.52 17.38 -13.28
CA LEU A 659 7.72 16.01 -13.78
C LEU A 659 7.33 15.88 -15.26
N ALA A 660 6.40 16.70 -15.76
CA ALA A 660 6.11 16.79 -17.20
C ALA A 660 7.30 17.35 -18.00
N ALA A 661 8.15 18.18 -17.39
CA ALA A 661 9.35 18.75 -18.01
C ALA A 661 10.53 17.76 -18.11
N ALA A 662 10.41 16.57 -17.51
CA ALA A 662 11.44 15.54 -17.59
C ALA A 662 11.60 15.03 -19.05
N PRO A 663 12.83 14.93 -19.58
CA PRO A 663 13.11 14.40 -20.92
C PRO A 663 12.56 12.99 -21.15
N ARG A 664 12.42 12.22 -20.07
CA ARG A 664 11.77 10.92 -20.05
C ARG A 664 10.67 10.91 -19.01
N GLN A 665 9.47 10.58 -19.45
CA GLN A 665 8.32 10.38 -18.58
C GLN A 665 8.45 9.03 -17.88
N LEU A 666 8.78 9.05 -16.60
CA LEU A 666 8.81 7.87 -15.75
C LEU A 666 7.43 7.68 -15.10
N PRO A 667 6.97 6.44 -14.92
CA PRO A 667 5.70 6.16 -14.26
C PRO A 667 5.83 6.38 -12.75
N TRP A 668 5.79 7.64 -12.32
CA TRP A 668 5.86 8.03 -10.90
C TRP A 668 4.64 7.57 -10.10
N THR A 669 3.53 7.25 -10.78
CA THR A 669 2.36 6.57 -10.22
C THR A 669 2.47 5.07 -10.40
N THR A 670 2.30 4.31 -9.31
CA THR A 670 2.24 2.85 -9.38
C THR A 670 0.91 2.38 -9.91
N ARG A 671 0.94 1.32 -10.73
CA ARG A 671 -0.22 0.47 -10.99
C ARG A 671 0.02 -0.94 -10.46
N ARG A 672 -1.01 -1.55 -9.90
CA ARG A 672 -1.00 -2.94 -9.43
C ARG A 672 -1.84 -3.78 -10.38
N LEU A 673 -1.27 -4.80 -11.01
CA LEU A 673 -2.02 -5.66 -11.94
C LEU A 673 -2.98 -6.67 -11.24
N HIS A 674 -3.15 -6.55 -9.91
CA HIS A 674 -3.79 -7.55 -9.06
C HIS A 674 -5.33 -7.68 -9.15
N ARG A 675 -6.03 -6.78 -9.87
CA ARG A 675 -7.51 -6.73 -9.94
C ARG A 675 -8.07 -6.88 -11.36
N SER A 676 -7.69 -7.94 -12.04
CA SER A 676 -8.13 -8.18 -13.42
C SER A 676 -9.64 -8.41 -13.57
N LEU A 677 -10.37 -8.81 -12.52
CA LEU A 677 -11.82 -9.02 -12.57
C LEU A 677 -12.61 -7.71 -12.80
N ASP A 678 -12.03 -6.55 -12.45
CA ASP A 678 -12.64 -5.24 -12.68
C ASP A 678 -12.76 -4.92 -14.20
N LEU A 679 -11.93 -5.55 -15.05
CA LEU A 679 -12.00 -5.41 -16.52
C LEU A 679 -13.16 -6.18 -17.15
N PHE A 680 -13.74 -7.15 -16.43
CA PHE A 680 -14.76 -8.05 -16.96
C PHE A 680 -15.99 -8.02 -16.05
N PRO A 681 -16.76 -6.91 -16.04
CA PRO A 681 -17.87 -6.70 -15.09
C PRO A 681 -18.91 -7.82 -15.12
N GLU A 682 -19.17 -8.41 -16.29
CA GLU A 682 -20.17 -9.49 -16.47
C GLU A 682 -19.74 -10.86 -15.90
N ARG A 683 -18.47 -11.05 -15.53
CA ARG A 683 -17.95 -12.35 -15.09
C ARG A 683 -18.04 -12.52 -13.58
N ALA A 684 -18.48 -13.67 -13.08
CA ALA A 684 -18.44 -13.93 -11.63
C ALA A 684 -17.04 -14.31 -11.11
N TRP A 685 -16.13 -14.70 -11.99
CA TRP A 685 -14.82 -15.27 -11.64
C TRP A 685 -13.74 -14.94 -12.68
N MET A 686 -12.49 -14.85 -12.21
CA MET A 686 -11.28 -14.70 -13.01
C MET A 686 -10.22 -15.69 -12.52
N PRO A 687 -9.61 -16.51 -13.41
CA PRO A 687 -8.45 -17.33 -13.06
C PRO A 687 -7.21 -16.50 -12.75
N ARG A 688 -6.19 -17.17 -12.21
CA ARG A 688 -4.86 -16.58 -12.03
C ARG A 688 -4.27 -16.18 -13.38
N ILE A 689 -3.72 -14.97 -13.47
CA ILE A 689 -2.97 -14.48 -14.63
C ILE A 689 -1.47 -14.47 -14.30
N THR A 690 -0.68 -15.14 -15.14
CA THR A 690 0.78 -15.20 -15.06
C THR A 690 1.44 -14.57 -16.26
N VAL A 691 2.71 -14.24 -16.09
CA VAL A 691 3.66 -13.92 -17.15
C VAL A 691 4.70 -15.03 -17.19
N GLY A 692 4.91 -15.61 -18.37
CA GLY A 692 5.87 -16.70 -18.60
C GLY A 692 5.68 -17.91 -17.68
N GLY A 693 4.46 -18.16 -17.21
CA GLY A 693 4.06 -19.25 -16.34
C GLY A 693 4.56 -19.17 -14.90
N GLU A 694 5.38 -18.17 -14.55
CA GLU A 694 6.17 -18.17 -13.31
C GLU A 694 6.00 -16.90 -12.46
N LEU A 695 5.63 -15.77 -13.04
CA LEU A 695 5.33 -14.55 -12.30
C LEU A 695 3.83 -14.31 -12.28
N VAL A 696 3.19 -14.39 -11.12
CA VAL A 696 1.77 -14.09 -10.97
C VAL A 696 1.58 -12.58 -10.95
N ILE A 697 0.84 -12.04 -11.93
CA ILE A 697 0.51 -10.61 -12.00
C ILE A 697 -0.89 -10.30 -11.47
N SER A 698 -1.80 -11.28 -11.53
CA SER A 698 -3.14 -11.21 -10.95
C SER A 698 -3.54 -12.56 -10.35
N PRO A 699 -3.81 -12.66 -9.03
CA PRO A 699 -4.33 -13.90 -8.44
C PRO A 699 -5.75 -14.22 -8.95
N ALA A 700 -6.22 -15.46 -8.72
CA ALA A 700 -7.62 -15.80 -9.04
C ALA A 700 -8.62 -15.00 -8.17
N GLN A 701 -9.78 -14.66 -8.72
CA GLN A 701 -10.74 -13.72 -8.11
C GLN A 701 -12.18 -14.17 -8.30
N TRP A 702 -13.04 -13.91 -7.32
CA TRP A 702 -14.46 -14.27 -7.30
C TRP A 702 -15.30 -13.10 -6.79
N ARG A 703 -16.39 -12.79 -7.48
CA ARG A 703 -17.47 -11.93 -6.98
C ARG A 703 -18.32 -12.72 -6.00
N LEU A 704 -18.45 -12.22 -4.77
CA LEU A 704 -19.27 -12.85 -3.74
C LEU A 704 -20.70 -12.29 -3.83
N PRO A 705 -21.72 -13.13 -4.08
CA PRO A 705 -23.09 -12.67 -4.16
C PRO A 705 -23.60 -12.25 -2.78
N ALA A 706 -24.10 -11.01 -2.65
CA ALA A 706 -24.63 -10.45 -1.41
C ALA A 706 -25.71 -11.33 -0.75
N GLY A 707 -26.64 -11.88 -1.55
CA GLY A 707 -27.68 -12.80 -1.08
C GLY A 707 -27.18 -14.19 -0.69
N GLY A 708 -25.88 -14.47 -0.88
CA GLY A 708 -25.23 -15.72 -0.49
C GLY A 708 -24.59 -15.69 0.90
N LEU A 709 -24.63 -14.55 1.59
CA LEU A 709 -24.05 -14.34 2.92
C LEU A 709 -25.13 -14.32 4.01
N TRP A 710 -24.73 -14.48 5.27
CA TRP A 710 -25.65 -14.51 6.41
C TRP A 710 -26.11 -13.11 6.82
N GLN A 711 -27.20 -13.06 7.59
CA GLN A 711 -27.61 -11.84 8.29
C GLN A 711 -26.87 -11.73 9.63
N PRO A 712 -26.45 -10.51 10.07
CA PRO A 712 -25.65 -10.34 11.29
C PRO A 712 -26.26 -10.92 12.57
N GLU A 713 -27.59 -11.02 12.66
CA GLU A 713 -28.31 -11.55 13.84
C GLU A 713 -28.44 -13.08 13.85
N GLN A 714 -27.96 -13.78 12.82
CA GLN A 714 -28.07 -15.24 12.75
C GLN A 714 -27.23 -15.94 13.84
N PRO A 715 -27.72 -17.07 14.38
CA PRO A 715 -26.92 -17.91 15.27
C PRO A 715 -25.61 -18.38 14.61
N LEU A 716 -24.53 -18.49 15.41
CA LEU A 716 -23.21 -18.91 14.91
C LEU A 716 -23.21 -20.22 14.10
N PRO A 717 -23.94 -21.29 14.47
CA PRO A 717 -24.00 -22.50 13.65
C PRO A 717 -24.52 -22.23 12.22
N SER A 718 -25.53 -21.37 12.08
CA SER A 718 -26.09 -20.98 10.79
C SER A 718 -25.08 -20.19 9.95
N ILE A 719 -24.29 -19.33 10.60
CA ILE A 719 -23.19 -18.59 9.97
C ILE A 719 -22.13 -19.54 9.44
N VAL A 720 -21.65 -20.49 10.26
CA VAL A 720 -20.66 -21.51 9.85
C VAL A 720 -21.16 -22.31 8.65
N ARG A 721 -22.41 -22.77 8.68
CA ARG A 721 -23.04 -23.49 7.55
C ARG A 721 -23.12 -22.62 6.29
N SER A 722 -23.38 -21.33 6.43
CA SER A 722 -23.41 -20.39 5.30
C SER A 722 -22.02 -20.18 4.70
N MET A 723 -20.98 -20.09 5.53
CA MET A 723 -19.58 -20.01 5.07
C MET A 723 -19.16 -21.26 4.30
N VAL A 724 -19.50 -22.46 4.80
CA VAL A 724 -19.24 -23.74 4.12
C VAL A 724 -19.93 -23.76 2.75
N ARG A 725 -21.23 -23.47 2.71
CA ARG A 725 -22.01 -23.44 1.46
C ARG A 725 -21.48 -22.43 0.45
N LEU A 726 -21.10 -21.23 0.90
CA LEU A 726 -20.51 -20.22 0.04
C LEU A 726 -19.21 -20.73 -0.60
N ARG A 727 -18.32 -21.30 0.22
CA ARG A 727 -17.02 -21.77 -0.23
C ARG A 727 -17.16 -22.92 -1.22
N ASP A 728 -17.97 -23.91 -0.89
CA ASP A 728 -18.15 -25.11 -1.71
C ASP A 728 -18.87 -24.79 -3.02
N ARG A 729 -19.87 -23.88 -3.01
CA ARG A 729 -20.57 -23.42 -4.22
C ARG A 729 -19.68 -22.67 -5.20
N LEU A 730 -18.77 -21.84 -4.69
CA LEU A 730 -17.92 -20.97 -5.52
C LEU A 730 -16.51 -21.55 -5.76
N GLY A 731 -16.18 -22.70 -5.16
CA GLY A 731 -14.84 -23.28 -5.23
C GLY A 731 -13.76 -22.38 -4.61
N LEU A 732 -14.08 -21.64 -3.56
CA LEU A 732 -13.15 -20.69 -2.95
C LEU A 732 -12.03 -21.41 -2.17
N PRO A 733 -10.77 -20.94 -2.25
CA PRO A 733 -9.72 -21.44 -1.39
C PRO A 733 -10.00 -21.09 0.08
N ARG A 734 -9.40 -21.84 1.01
CA ARG A 734 -9.57 -21.61 2.47
C ARG A 734 -9.07 -20.24 2.90
N LEU A 735 -8.07 -19.71 2.19
CA LEU A 735 -7.38 -18.47 2.50
C LEU A 735 -7.58 -17.50 1.34
N VAL A 736 -8.18 -16.35 1.62
CA VAL A 736 -8.49 -15.34 0.62
C VAL A 736 -8.19 -13.95 1.17
N PHE A 737 -8.00 -12.99 0.27
CA PHE A 737 -8.12 -11.58 0.54
C PHE A 737 -9.50 -11.11 0.10
N VAL A 738 -10.24 -10.36 0.93
CA VAL A 738 -11.57 -9.83 0.57
C VAL A 738 -11.56 -8.32 0.61
N ALA A 739 -12.10 -7.69 -0.43
CA ALA A 739 -12.26 -6.24 -0.53
C ALA A 739 -13.72 -5.88 -0.85
N ALA A 740 -14.14 -4.70 -0.39
CA ALA A 740 -15.42 -4.07 -0.76
C ALA A 740 -15.13 -2.87 -1.66
N GLY A 741 -15.58 -2.91 -2.92
CA GLY A 741 -15.23 -1.89 -3.93
C GLY A 741 -13.71 -1.68 -4.01
N HIS A 742 -13.24 -0.44 -4.07
CA HIS A 742 -11.80 -0.09 -4.15
C HIS A 742 -11.07 -0.03 -2.79
N ARG A 743 -11.67 -0.53 -1.70
CA ARG A 743 -11.00 -0.54 -0.39
C ARG A 743 -9.83 -1.54 -0.37
N ALA A 744 -8.90 -1.31 0.56
CA ALA A 744 -7.76 -2.20 0.76
C ALA A 744 -8.24 -3.63 1.13
N PRO A 745 -7.72 -4.67 0.47
CA PRO A 745 -8.10 -6.05 0.74
C PRO A 745 -7.70 -6.49 2.16
N VAL A 746 -8.57 -7.28 2.80
CA VAL A 746 -8.34 -7.85 4.14
C VAL A 746 -8.19 -9.37 4.04
N PRO A 747 -7.12 -9.96 4.62
CA PRO A 747 -6.94 -11.40 4.62
C PRO A 747 -7.94 -12.09 5.54
N LEU A 748 -8.50 -13.20 5.08
CA LEU A 748 -9.49 -14.01 5.77
C LEU A 748 -9.13 -15.50 5.68
N HIS A 749 -9.35 -16.19 6.79
CA HIS A 749 -9.39 -17.64 6.85
C HIS A 749 -10.86 -18.06 6.87
N LEU A 750 -11.38 -18.63 5.78
CA LEU A 750 -12.80 -18.98 5.65
C LEU A 750 -13.22 -20.16 6.54
N GLU A 751 -12.28 -20.87 7.15
CA GLU A 751 -12.55 -21.81 8.25
C GLU A 751 -12.18 -21.26 9.65
N SER A 752 -12.38 -19.96 9.89
CA SER A 752 -12.19 -19.33 11.19
C SER A 752 -13.38 -18.47 11.56
N LEU A 753 -13.86 -18.57 12.81
CA LEU A 753 -14.90 -17.65 13.31
C LEU A 753 -14.39 -16.20 13.45
N ALA A 754 -13.08 -15.96 13.46
CA ALA A 754 -12.53 -14.61 13.44
C ALA A 754 -12.81 -13.85 12.13
N ALA A 755 -13.16 -14.56 11.05
CA ALA A 755 -13.55 -13.97 9.77
C ALA A 755 -14.94 -13.31 9.81
N VAL A 756 -15.84 -13.80 10.67
CA VAL A 756 -17.24 -13.34 10.75
C VAL A 756 -17.36 -11.83 11.01
N PRO A 757 -16.79 -11.26 12.09
CA PRO A 757 -16.90 -9.82 12.36
C PRO A 757 -16.23 -8.95 11.29
N VAL A 758 -15.28 -9.50 10.52
CA VAL A 758 -14.62 -8.79 9.42
C VAL A 758 -15.54 -8.73 8.20
N LEU A 759 -16.14 -9.86 7.81
CA LEU A 759 -17.12 -9.93 6.72
C LEU A 759 -18.36 -9.10 7.01
N ASP A 760 -18.90 -9.16 8.24
CA ASP A 760 -20.01 -8.32 8.66
C ASP A 760 -19.69 -6.82 8.52
N ARG A 761 -18.43 -6.42 8.79
CA ARG A 761 -18.00 -5.02 8.62
C ARG A 761 -17.89 -4.66 7.15
N LEU A 762 -17.25 -5.50 6.34
CA LEU A 762 -17.11 -5.27 4.90
C LEU A 762 -18.47 -5.17 4.21
N LEU A 763 -19.45 -6.00 4.61
CA LEU A 763 -20.82 -5.95 4.13
C LEU A 763 -21.52 -4.63 4.46
N ARG A 764 -21.43 -4.17 5.71
CA ARG A 764 -21.97 -2.84 6.09
C ARG A 764 -21.30 -1.73 5.30
N ASP A 765 -19.98 -1.79 5.19
CA ASP A 765 -19.16 -0.80 4.49
C ASP A 765 -19.46 -0.70 2.99
N SER A 766 -19.86 -1.80 2.35
CA SER A 766 -20.27 -1.82 0.94
C SER A 766 -21.64 -1.20 0.68
N VAL A 767 -22.48 -1.02 1.71
CA VAL A 767 -23.82 -0.41 1.59
C VAL A 767 -23.76 1.12 1.79
N THR A 768 -22.76 1.64 2.50
CA THR A 768 -22.71 3.05 2.95
C THR A 768 -21.70 3.93 2.18
N GLY A 769 -21.29 3.56 0.96
CA GLY A 769 -20.33 4.34 0.17
C GLY A 769 -20.95 5.64 -0.42
N PRO A 770 -20.22 6.78 -0.45
CA PRO A 770 -20.74 8.02 -1.03
C PRO A 770 -20.70 8.00 -2.58
N GLY A 771 -21.85 8.26 -3.22
CA GLY A 771 -21.97 8.61 -4.64
C GLY A 771 -22.17 7.44 -5.62
N GLU A 772 -23.17 7.57 -6.51
CA GLU A 772 -23.57 6.84 -7.74
C GLU A 772 -23.46 5.30 -7.88
N VAL A 773 -22.61 4.61 -7.09
CA VAL A 773 -22.44 3.15 -7.12
C VAL A 773 -23.56 2.42 -6.36
N ALA A 774 -24.46 3.15 -5.67
CA ALA A 774 -25.59 2.59 -4.93
C ALA A 774 -26.62 1.82 -5.79
N ARG A 775 -26.46 1.80 -7.13
CA ARG A 775 -27.32 1.01 -8.05
C ARG A 775 -26.82 -0.43 -8.29
N ALA A 776 -25.56 -0.73 -7.99
CA ALA A 776 -25.05 -2.11 -7.95
C ALA A 776 -24.95 -2.52 -6.47
N GLY A 777 -25.56 -3.65 -6.07
CA GLY A 777 -25.55 -4.11 -4.68
C GLY A 777 -24.14 -4.29 -4.09
N PRO A 778 -24.01 -4.61 -2.80
CA PRO A 778 -22.72 -4.73 -2.14
C PRO A 778 -21.84 -5.80 -2.80
N GLU A 779 -20.89 -5.38 -3.61
CA GLU A 779 -19.98 -6.27 -4.33
C GLU A 779 -18.71 -6.48 -3.51
N LEU A 780 -18.63 -7.64 -2.85
CA LEU A 780 -17.40 -8.11 -2.25
C LEU A 780 -16.64 -8.97 -3.26
N VAL A 781 -15.34 -8.70 -3.40
CA VAL A 781 -14.45 -9.50 -4.24
C VAL A 781 -13.51 -10.29 -3.35
N ALA A 782 -13.52 -11.61 -3.47
CA ALA A 782 -12.52 -12.49 -2.89
C ALA A 782 -11.39 -12.71 -3.91
N THR A 783 -10.14 -12.60 -3.47
CA THR A 783 -8.93 -12.84 -4.25
C THR A 783 -8.15 -13.96 -3.56
N GLU A 784 -7.61 -14.90 -4.32
CA GLU A 784 -6.76 -15.98 -3.80
C GLU A 784 -5.60 -15.41 -2.97
N MET A 785 -5.34 -15.98 -1.79
CA MET A 785 -4.17 -15.62 -1.02
C MET A 785 -2.91 -16.25 -1.64
N LEU A 786 -2.08 -15.41 -2.26
CA LEU A 786 -0.76 -15.81 -2.77
C LEU A 786 0.35 -14.96 -2.16
N PRO A 787 1.52 -15.52 -1.81
CA PRO A 787 1.75 -16.95 -1.69
C PRO A 787 0.86 -17.57 -0.61
N GLN A 788 0.48 -18.84 -0.78
CA GLN A 788 -0.19 -19.59 0.28
C GLN A 788 0.81 -19.88 1.42
N PRO A 789 0.38 -20.19 2.65
CA PRO A 789 1.30 -20.47 3.75
C PRO A 789 2.30 -21.60 3.45
N SER A 790 1.91 -22.60 2.66
CA SER A 790 2.78 -23.69 2.17
C SER A 790 3.83 -23.22 1.18
N ASP A 791 3.61 -22.07 0.53
CA ASP A 791 4.41 -21.54 -0.57
C ASP A 791 5.37 -20.44 -0.08
N LEU A 792 5.33 -20.10 1.22
CA LEU A 792 6.16 -19.06 1.79
C LEU A 792 7.64 -19.42 1.68
N ALA A 793 8.41 -18.47 1.17
CA ALA A 793 9.82 -18.68 0.81
C ALA A 793 10.80 -18.18 1.89
N VAL A 794 10.30 -17.57 2.97
CA VAL A 794 11.10 -16.93 4.01
C VAL A 794 10.72 -17.51 5.37
N VAL A 795 11.72 -17.82 6.17
CA VAL A 795 11.55 -18.35 7.53
C VAL A 795 12.24 -17.47 8.57
N ASP A 796 11.64 -17.44 9.75
CA ASP A 796 12.24 -16.85 10.95
C ASP A 796 13.38 -17.74 11.47
N HIS A 797 14.18 -17.23 12.41
CA HIS A 797 15.25 -17.96 13.10
C HIS A 797 14.78 -19.21 13.85
N THR A 798 13.48 -19.34 14.10
CA THR A 798 12.82 -20.51 14.70
C THR A 798 12.39 -21.56 13.66
N GLY A 799 12.63 -21.31 12.37
CA GLY A 799 12.16 -22.14 11.26
C GLY A 799 10.71 -21.86 10.83
N ASP A 800 10.05 -20.88 11.43
CA ASP A 800 8.64 -20.60 11.12
C ASP A 800 8.47 -19.75 9.86
N PRO A 801 7.52 -20.08 8.96
CA PRO A 801 7.27 -19.29 7.77
C PRO A 801 6.77 -17.86 8.07
N LEU A 802 7.31 -16.91 7.31
CA LEU A 802 6.95 -15.49 7.34
C LEU A 802 6.40 -15.05 5.99
N VAL A 803 5.33 -14.24 6.02
CA VAL A 803 4.92 -13.51 4.82
C VAL A 803 5.99 -12.47 4.49
N ALA A 804 6.43 -12.46 3.24
CA ALA A 804 7.52 -11.61 2.79
C ALA A 804 7.21 -10.89 1.47
N GLY A 805 7.85 -9.74 1.28
CA GLY A 805 8.00 -9.06 0.00
C GLY A 805 9.48 -8.77 -0.25
N LEU A 806 9.92 -8.98 -1.48
CA LEU A 806 11.28 -8.75 -1.95
C LEU A 806 11.25 -7.57 -2.92
N LEU A 807 11.98 -6.51 -2.59
CA LEU A 807 12.20 -5.36 -3.46
C LEU A 807 13.55 -5.54 -4.18
N LEU A 808 13.48 -5.85 -5.47
CA LEU A 808 14.62 -6.03 -6.35
C LEU A 808 14.88 -4.74 -7.12
N ARG A 809 16.14 -4.28 -7.14
CA ARG A 809 16.53 -3.22 -8.07
C ARG A 809 17.02 -3.84 -9.37
N LEU A 810 16.43 -3.45 -10.49
CA LEU A 810 16.72 -3.96 -11.81
C LEU A 810 17.27 -2.84 -12.71
N PRO A 811 18.20 -3.13 -13.64
CA PRO A 811 18.77 -4.45 -13.93
C PRO A 811 19.73 -4.95 -12.84
N GLY A 812 19.73 -6.26 -12.60
CA GLY A 812 20.56 -6.92 -11.59
C GLY A 812 22.04 -7.01 -11.94
N THR A 813 22.37 -6.87 -13.24
CA THR A 813 23.68 -7.21 -13.79
C THR A 813 24.46 -6.03 -14.35
N GLU A 814 23.74 -4.98 -14.78
CA GLU A 814 24.34 -3.81 -15.43
C GLU A 814 25.00 -2.92 -14.37
N THR A 815 26.20 -2.43 -14.68
CA THR A 815 26.87 -1.42 -13.85
C THR A 815 26.24 -0.04 -14.04
N PRO A 816 26.28 0.85 -13.03
CA PRO A 816 25.85 2.24 -13.15
C PRO A 816 26.37 2.96 -14.41
N GLU A 817 27.66 2.81 -14.71
CA GLU A 817 28.31 3.47 -15.85
C GLU A 817 27.75 3.02 -17.20
N ALA A 818 27.67 1.71 -17.41
CA ALA A 818 27.19 1.13 -18.66
C ALA A 818 25.75 1.56 -18.95
N MET A 819 24.88 1.55 -17.92
CA MET A 819 23.50 1.97 -18.06
C MET A 819 23.39 3.46 -18.36
N ALA A 820 24.14 4.31 -17.65
CA ALA A 820 24.16 5.75 -17.89
C ALA A 820 24.61 6.09 -19.32
N ALA A 821 25.71 5.48 -19.80
CA ALA A 821 26.20 5.69 -21.17
C ALA A 821 25.18 5.25 -22.23
N ARG A 822 24.53 4.10 -22.03
CA ARG A 822 23.47 3.58 -22.91
C ARG A 822 22.27 4.52 -23.00
N LEU A 823 21.87 5.12 -21.89
CA LEU A 823 20.73 6.05 -21.84
C LEU A 823 21.07 7.44 -22.35
N ALA A 824 22.27 7.94 -22.06
CA ALA A 824 22.71 9.26 -22.51
C ALA A 824 22.61 9.41 -24.04
N GLY A 825 22.98 8.37 -24.80
CA GLY A 825 22.86 8.37 -26.26
C GLY A 825 21.43 8.60 -26.78
N ARG A 826 20.39 8.31 -25.99
CA ARG A 826 18.98 8.53 -26.32
C ARG A 826 18.41 9.85 -25.80
N LEU A 827 19.11 10.47 -24.84
CA LEU A 827 18.63 11.62 -24.05
C LEU A 827 19.37 12.91 -24.37
N ARG A 828 20.50 12.84 -25.10
CA ARG A 828 21.20 14.04 -25.55
C ARG A 828 20.24 14.94 -26.33
N PRO A 829 20.13 16.24 -25.96
CA PRO A 829 19.33 17.17 -26.73
C PRO A 829 19.82 17.20 -28.18
N ARG A 830 18.90 17.19 -29.15
CA ARG A 830 19.25 17.30 -30.57
C ARG A 830 20.12 18.54 -30.78
N PRO A 831 21.25 18.44 -31.51
CA PRO A 831 22.05 19.62 -31.85
C PRO A 831 21.18 20.59 -32.67
N GLY A 832 20.97 21.80 -32.14
CA GLY A 832 20.15 22.85 -32.76
C GLY A 832 19.29 23.70 -31.82
N GLY A 833 19.13 23.33 -30.54
CA GLY A 833 18.60 24.22 -29.49
C GLY A 833 19.70 25.18 -28.99
N PRO A 834 19.37 26.39 -28.47
CA PRO A 834 20.38 27.40 -28.19
C PRO A 834 21.37 26.84 -27.16
N GLY A 835 22.63 26.72 -27.59
CA GLY A 835 23.74 26.28 -26.74
C GLY A 835 24.11 27.35 -25.70
N PRO A 836 25.01 27.00 -24.76
CA PRO A 836 25.41 27.84 -23.64
C PRO A 836 26.19 29.11 -24.01
N ASP A 837 26.46 29.36 -25.29
CA ASP A 837 27.26 30.49 -25.77
C ASP A 837 26.40 31.72 -26.13
N ARG A 838 25.50 32.12 -25.24
CA ARG A 838 24.99 33.50 -25.25
C ARG A 838 25.65 34.26 -24.11
N GLU A 839 26.66 35.04 -24.46
CA GLU A 839 27.15 36.11 -23.61
C GLU A 839 25.95 36.93 -23.08
N PRO A 840 25.95 37.29 -21.78
CA PRO A 840 24.90 38.12 -21.23
C PRO A 840 24.87 39.46 -21.96
N PRO A 841 23.69 40.01 -22.30
CA PRO A 841 23.62 41.35 -22.88
C PRO A 841 24.19 42.36 -21.89
N ALA A 842 25.15 43.15 -22.36
CA ALA A 842 25.78 44.21 -21.60
C ALA A 842 24.69 45.16 -21.03
N HIS A 843 24.75 45.38 -19.72
CA HIS A 843 23.94 46.38 -19.04
C HIS A 843 24.21 47.78 -19.62
N GLU A 844 23.22 48.34 -20.33
CA GLU A 844 23.17 49.79 -20.57
C GLU A 844 22.87 50.49 -19.23
N ARG A 845 23.92 51.02 -18.61
CA ARG A 845 23.82 52.04 -17.57
C ARG A 845 23.27 53.32 -18.22
N ALA A 846 21.97 53.55 -18.08
CA ALA A 846 21.40 54.88 -18.30
C ALA A 846 21.93 55.82 -17.18
N GLY A 847 23.02 56.51 -17.49
CA GLY A 847 23.54 57.61 -16.69
C GLY A 847 22.60 58.80 -16.75
N ILE A 848 22.06 59.17 -15.60
CA ILE A 848 21.42 60.46 -15.37
C ILE A 848 22.54 61.52 -15.37
N THR A 849 22.65 62.30 -16.45
CA THR A 849 23.37 63.58 -16.43
C THR A 849 22.37 64.72 -16.56
N ALA A 850 22.03 65.32 -15.42
CA ALA A 850 21.47 66.65 -15.37
C ALA A 850 22.62 67.68 -15.40
N ARG A 851 22.61 68.58 -16.37
CA ARG A 851 23.00 70.00 -16.23
C ARG A 851 22.69 70.74 -17.54
N GLY A 852 21.70 71.62 -17.49
CA GLY A 852 21.40 72.55 -18.57
C GLY A 852 22.36 73.75 -18.60
N LYS A 853 22.40 74.42 -19.75
CA LYS A 853 22.25 75.87 -19.93
C LYS A 853 22.31 76.23 -21.43
N GLU A 854 21.25 76.90 -21.91
CA GLU A 854 21.22 78.14 -22.72
C GLU A 854 22.29 78.31 -23.83
N ARG A 855 22.00 78.65 -25.10
CA ARG A 855 21.04 79.57 -25.80
C ARG A 855 21.38 79.49 -27.32
N PRO A 856 20.72 80.20 -28.26
CA PRO A 856 19.44 80.91 -28.21
C PRO A 856 18.33 80.26 -29.06
#